data_AF-A0A934FMW2-F1
#
_entry.id   AF-A0A934FMW2-F1
#
_cell.length_a   1.000
_cell.length_b   1.000
_cell.length_c   1.000
_cell.angle_alpha   90.00
_cell.angle_beta   90.00
_cell.angle_gamma   90.00
#
_symmetry.space_group_name_H-M   'P 1'
#
loop_
_entity.id
_entity.type
_entity.pdbx_description
1 polymer ?
#
loop_
_entity_poly.entity_id
_entity_poly.type
_entity_poly.pdbx_seq_one_letter_code
_entity_poly.pdbx_strand_id
1 'polypeptide(L)'
;MRSLYSQMLPAMAVLLFATTEPVRAQAAKNKVAPVIPHYDPPDQPFRMAPMPQSTRSIVVPLATNLHLAFDTALLRTHTVWSGKGLALLGPQYGLPKSPFISTNDGTVLWTMPPVFPWAVGGAKLFPAKLPENALFNGVSTKGGVLTFHYEIFIGGQKIPVAESARVELFGERAAVVRRFELGPRKQPLRFLALTMPKDSPFAFGGIIAMQSAWVPPDIEPGRSVVVLHVRGLKAQALSGGWPDVDYEIERVSEAGTEKGNERVRVKGSEFRIRCDVPADAAWFELITTLVPDAASERKFTAAVAATETANLGKPPLGASAKLASSSPKLAVGEKMGRPSSVFTSSYRGEAFPLPKEANLLVGGMDFLPNGDLAVCTWAGDVWIVEGATGSPAAAKYRRFARGLAEPMGLAVRDGKIYVGTKQGLYRLTDTDSNGEADLFECLNQGWGYTGSYNAFVYGPVFDKAGNFILASAGHSGRWDSPYMGWGIRISPDGAKLDAICSGFREPNGIGTFGPDRDVFVSENQGQWMAACKLNHVTPGKFYGHPSAWPAPQEEYGKHTRFDPPAVWFPYKLARSTTGIVEITDDRFGPFKGQLVVGDFQNAIVTRVQLEKVNGEYQGAVWPFLKQFQSGVNRLAYGPDGKLYIGGCQAPLSWKAVAPLDFALERVSYTGKLPFEVKEVHALRDGFELTFTQPVEAKAAADPESYDVTQYGFKYHAKYGSPEFDHDGKENAATLIKVTGATVSPDKLKVRLKLEGWKTGYVTMVRSLDVKNAAGESLVNDTFWYSLNQLPKSATP
;
A
#
# COMPACT_ATOMS: atom_id res chain seq x y z
N MET A 1 -59.19 41.27 -16.79
CA MET A 1 -59.72 40.65 -18.02
C MET A 1 -58.55 40.36 -18.94
N ARG A 2 -58.49 39.11 -19.43
CA ARG A 2 -57.70 38.56 -20.55
C ARG A 2 -57.27 39.63 -21.56
N SER A 3 -56.11 39.65 -22.18
CA SER A 3 -55.16 38.65 -22.71
C SER A 3 -54.40 39.46 -23.76
N LEU A 4 -53.09 39.28 -23.98
CA LEU A 4 -52.49 39.29 -25.33
C LEU A 4 -50.95 39.27 -25.32
N TYR A 5 -50.46 38.59 -26.35
CA TYR A 5 -49.18 38.70 -27.05
C TYR A 5 -48.02 37.75 -26.73
N SER A 6 -47.81 36.91 -27.75
CA SER A 6 -46.77 35.97 -28.06
C SER A 6 -45.69 36.61 -28.94
N GLN A 7 -44.57 35.88 -29.09
CA GLN A 7 -43.61 35.85 -30.21
C GLN A 7 -42.36 36.77 -30.20
N MET A 8 -41.25 36.12 -29.81
CA MET A 8 -40.04 35.81 -30.61
C MET A 8 -39.12 36.90 -31.21
N LEU A 9 -37.86 36.86 -30.71
CA LEU A 9 -36.53 36.96 -31.39
C LEU A 9 -35.97 38.36 -31.74
N PRO A 10 -34.64 38.52 -31.97
CA PRO A 10 -33.48 38.34 -31.07
C PRO A 10 -32.48 39.53 -31.20
N ALA A 11 -31.36 39.55 -30.43
CA ALA A 11 -29.98 39.83 -30.92
C ALA A 11 -29.01 40.33 -29.83
N MET A 12 -27.77 39.92 -30.01
CA MET A 12 -26.55 40.15 -29.23
C MET A 12 -26.15 41.63 -29.05
N ALA A 13 -25.55 41.97 -27.91
CA ALA A 13 -24.32 42.78 -27.84
C ALA A 13 -23.66 42.67 -26.45
N VAL A 14 -22.34 42.51 -26.45
CA VAL A 14 -21.39 42.31 -25.35
C VAL A 14 -20.76 43.64 -24.94
N LEU A 15 -20.51 43.89 -23.64
CA LEU A 15 -19.38 44.68 -23.06
C LEU A 15 -19.53 44.69 -21.52
N LEU A 16 -18.79 43.89 -20.73
CA LEU A 16 -17.40 44.03 -20.23
C LEU A 16 -17.19 45.00 -19.04
N PHE A 17 -16.94 44.36 -17.89
CA PHE A 17 -16.04 44.67 -16.75
C PHE A 17 -16.45 45.43 -15.46
N ALA A 18 -16.24 44.68 -14.36
CA ALA A 18 -15.76 45.00 -13.00
C ALA A 18 -16.72 45.75 -12.04
N THR A 19 -17.02 45.23 -10.84
CA THR A 19 -16.09 45.16 -9.70
C THR A 19 -16.67 44.36 -8.50
N THR A 20 -15.78 43.63 -7.80
CA THR A 20 -15.76 43.31 -6.36
C THR A 20 -16.89 42.51 -5.67
N GLU A 21 -16.54 41.30 -5.21
CA GLU A 21 -17.13 40.48 -4.11
C GLU A 21 -17.26 41.25 -2.76
N PRO A 22 -18.12 40.86 -1.76
CA PRO A 22 -18.04 39.54 -1.09
C PRO A 22 -19.32 38.92 -0.44
N VAL A 23 -19.23 37.60 -0.20
CA VAL A 23 -19.73 36.82 0.97
C VAL A 23 -21.14 37.15 1.53
N ARG A 24 -22.12 36.29 1.23
CA ARG A 24 -23.02 35.62 2.20
C ARG A 24 -24.01 34.69 1.49
N ALA A 25 -23.62 33.43 1.34
CA ALA A 25 -24.57 32.33 1.17
C ALA A 25 -24.13 31.19 2.09
N GLN A 26 -24.40 31.38 3.38
CA GLN A 26 -24.11 30.40 4.42
C GLN A 26 -25.22 29.34 4.46
N ALA A 27 -24.79 28.10 4.21
CA ALA A 27 -25.30 26.89 4.85
C ALA A 27 -26.77 26.51 4.63
N ALA A 28 -27.11 26.07 3.42
CA ALA A 28 -27.92 24.87 3.31
C ALA A 28 -26.99 23.67 3.56
N LYS A 29 -27.01 23.11 4.78
CA LYS A 29 -26.33 21.86 5.11
C LYS A 29 -26.86 20.76 4.18
N ASN A 30 -26.12 20.41 3.14
CA ASN A 30 -26.27 19.12 2.49
C ASN A 30 -26.09 18.08 3.59
N LYS A 31 -27.16 17.40 4.01
CA LYS A 31 -27.04 16.19 4.82
C LYS A 31 -26.23 15.22 3.97
N VAL A 32 -24.94 15.08 4.30
CA VAL A 32 -24.09 14.03 3.74
C VAL A 32 -24.83 12.72 4.00
N ALA A 33 -25.10 11.96 2.95
CA ALA A 33 -25.73 10.65 3.10
C ALA A 33 -24.92 9.84 4.12
N PRO A 34 -25.57 9.09 5.02
CA PRO A 34 -24.85 8.31 6.02
C PRO A 34 -23.88 7.35 5.31
N VAL A 35 -22.61 7.37 5.73
CA VAL A 35 -21.59 6.44 5.23
C VAL A 35 -21.99 5.05 5.70
N ILE A 36 -22.29 4.16 4.75
CA ILE A 36 -22.61 2.76 5.04
C ILE A 36 -21.27 2.00 5.01
N PRO A 37 -20.75 1.52 6.15
CA PRO A 37 -19.50 0.77 6.17
C PRO A 37 -19.64 -0.55 5.42
N HIS A 38 -18.50 -1.04 4.95
CA HIS A 38 -18.38 -2.41 4.46
C HIS A 38 -18.15 -3.37 5.64
N TYR A 39 -18.49 -4.64 5.46
CA TYR A 39 -18.23 -5.69 6.44
C TYR A 39 -17.65 -6.90 5.73
N ASP A 40 -16.67 -7.52 6.37
CA ASP A 40 -16.08 -8.75 5.85
C ASP A 40 -17.13 -9.87 5.73
N PRO A 41 -17.04 -10.72 4.69
CA PRO A 41 -17.92 -11.87 4.57
C PRO A 41 -17.58 -12.94 5.63
N PRO A 42 -18.52 -13.86 5.94
CA PRO A 42 -18.33 -14.85 7.00
C PRO A 42 -17.11 -15.76 6.87
N ASP A 43 -16.56 -15.91 5.67
CA ASP A 43 -15.38 -16.74 5.39
C ASP A 43 -14.05 -15.94 5.42
N GLN A 44 -14.05 -14.71 5.95
CA GLN A 44 -12.83 -13.94 6.20
C GLN A 44 -12.22 -14.38 7.55
N PRO A 45 -11.03 -15.02 7.57
CA PRO A 45 -10.46 -15.53 8.82
C PRO A 45 -9.90 -14.44 9.74
N PHE A 46 -9.44 -13.32 9.16
CA PHE A 46 -8.96 -12.15 9.88
C PHE A 46 -8.92 -10.92 8.96
N ARG A 47 -8.75 -9.73 9.52
CA ARG A 47 -8.60 -8.48 8.77
C ARG A 47 -7.54 -7.58 9.39
N MET A 48 -6.49 -7.26 8.64
CA MET A 48 -5.53 -6.22 8.98
C MET A 48 -6.11 -4.86 8.58
N ALA A 49 -6.35 -3.98 9.55
CA ALA A 49 -6.93 -2.67 9.32
C ALA A 49 -6.55 -1.68 10.44
N PRO A 50 -6.45 -0.38 10.14
CA PRO A 50 -6.24 0.63 11.19
C PRO A 50 -7.49 0.79 12.06
N MET A 51 -7.29 0.83 13.38
CA MET A 51 -8.32 1.14 14.37
C MET A 51 -7.89 2.31 15.26
N PRO A 52 -8.83 2.98 15.97
CA PRO A 52 -8.50 4.09 16.86
C PRO A 52 -7.45 3.76 17.93
N GLN A 53 -7.43 2.50 18.40
CA GLN A 53 -6.50 2.03 19.45
C GLN A 53 -5.13 1.58 18.92
N SER A 54 -5.01 1.25 17.63
CA SER A 54 -3.75 0.90 16.98
C SER A 54 -3.90 1.00 15.46
N THR A 55 -2.92 1.60 14.78
CA THR A 55 -2.89 1.63 13.32
C THR A 55 -2.49 0.29 12.70
N ARG A 56 -2.11 -0.70 13.52
CA ARG A 56 -1.57 -2.00 13.13
C ARG A 56 -2.37 -3.17 13.75
N SER A 57 -3.69 -3.06 13.70
CA SER A 57 -4.62 -4.05 14.24
C SER A 57 -4.88 -5.21 13.27
N ILE A 58 -4.97 -6.41 13.83
CA ILE A 58 -5.51 -7.62 13.19
C ILE A 58 -6.80 -8.00 13.91
N VAL A 59 -7.93 -7.91 13.19
CA VAL A 59 -9.25 -8.25 13.69
C VAL A 59 -9.59 -9.70 13.34
N VAL A 60 -10.17 -10.42 14.30
CA VAL A 60 -10.53 -11.83 14.20
C VAL A 60 -12.00 -12.00 14.54
N PRO A 61 -12.83 -12.52 13.62
CA PRO A 61 -14.16 -13.00 13.96
C PRO A 61 -14.06 -14.34 14.70
N LEU A 62 -14.33 -14.33 16.00
CA LEU A 62 -14.33 -15.54 16.84
C LEU A 62 -15.65 -16.31 16.74
N ALA A 63 -16.75 -15.59 16.54
CA ALA A 63 -18.08 -16.11 16.21
C ALA A 63 -18.85 -15.06 15.40
N THR A 64 -20.05 -15.39 14.91
CA THR A 64 -20.91 -14.49 14.12
C THR A 64 -21.05 -13.09 14.72
N ASN A 65 -21.10 -13.02 16.06
CA ASN A 65 -21.31 -11.78 16.80
C ASN A 65 -20.20 -11.48 17.80
N LEU A 66 -19.01 -12.09 17.72
CA LEU A 66 -17.95 -11.92 18.71
C LEU A 66 -16.59 -11.80 18.03
N HIS A 67 -15.87 -10.73 18.36
CA HIS A 67 -14.68 -10.33 17.64
C HIS A 67 -13.57 -9.89 18.59
N LEU A 68 -12.33 -10.05 18.15
CA LEU A 68 -11.12 -9.68 18.88
C LEU A 68 -10.19 -8.89 17.96
N ALA A 69 -9.51 -7.87 18.48
CA ALA A 69 -8.49 -7.12 17.76
C ALA A 69 -7.12 -7.19 18.45
N PHE A 70 -6.09 -7.59 17.70
CA PHE A 70 -4.71 -7.74 18.13
C PHE A 70 -3.84 -6.63 17.55
N ASP A 71 -3.09 -5.95 18.40
CA ASP A 71 -2.15 -4.88 18.07
C ASP A 71 -0.75 -5.46 17.87
N THR A 72 -0.29 -5.48 16.62
CA THR A 72 1.04 -6.03 16.27
C THR A 72 2.19 -5.13 16.72
N ALA A 73 1.93 -3.84 16.98
CA ALA A 73 2.98 -2.91 17.44
C ALA A 73 3.35 -3.12 18.91
N LEU A 74 2.43 -3.62 19.73
CA LEU A 74 2.64 -3.87 21.16
C LEU A 74 2.38 -5.32 21.58
N LEU A 75 2.16 -6.22 20.62
CA LEU A 75 1.95 -7.66 20.83
C LEU A 75 0.87 -7.96 21.88
N ARG A 76 -0.32 -7.37 21.70
CA ARG A 76 -1.42 -7.46 22.67
C ARG A 76 -2.78 -7.54 21.99
N THR A 77 -3.73 -8.23 22.61
CA THR A 77 -5.15 -7.99 22.33
C THR A 77 -5.57 -6.65 22.92
N HIS A 78 -6.14 -5.76 22.11
CA HIS A 78 -6.51 -4.41 22.55
C HIS A 78 -8.01 -4.19 22.72
N THR A 79 -8.85 -4.90 21.98
CA THR A 79 -10.32 -4.75 22.05
C THR A 79 -11.00 -6.10 21.80
N VAL A 80 -12.02 -6.41 22.60
CA VAL A 80 -12.97 -7.50 22.33
C VAL A 80 -14.39 -6.92 22.38
N TRP A 81 -15.23 -7.26 21.40
CA TRP A 81 -16.58 -6.73 21.29
C TRP A 81 -17.55 -7.76 20.74
N SER A 82 -18.83 -7.59 21.07
CA SER A 82 -19.92 -8.34 20.46
C SER A 82 -20.74 -7.46 19.51
N GLY A 83 -20.97 -7.91 18.28
CA GLY A 83 -21.74 -7.17 17.28
C GLY A 83 -21.47 -7.63 15.84
N LYS A 84 -21.78 -6.79 14.85
CA LYS A 84 -21.73 -7.15 13.42
C LYS A 84 -20.30 -7.40 12.90
N GLY A 85 -19.29 -6.83 13.54
CA GLY A 85 -17.89 -7.00 13.17
C GLY A 85 -17.14 -5.68 13.13
N LEU A 86 -16.14 -5.61 12.26
CA LEU A 86 -15.41 -4.39 11.96
C LEU A 86 -16.16 -3.62 10.87
N ALA A 87 -16.54 -2.38 11.16
CA ALA A 87 -17.00 -1.44 10.16
C ALA A 87 -15.78 -0.99 9.34
N LEU A 88 -15.65 -1.58 8.15
CA LEU A 88 -14.58 -1.27 7.20
C LEU A 88 -14.91 0.04 6.49
N LEU A 89 -13.99 0.98 6.63
CA LEU A 89 -14.08 2.30 6.06
C LEU A 89 -12.94 2.49 5.05
N GLY A 90 -13.18 3.35 4.07
CA GLY A 90 -12.14 3.75 3.14
C GLY A 90 -12.47 3.56 1.66
N PRO A 91 -11.73 4.27 0.80
CA PRO A 91 -11.85 4.23 -0.66
C PRO A 91 -11.88 2.86 -1.32
N GLN A 92 -11.12 1.90 -0.80
CA GLN A 92 -11.01 0.53 -1.32
C GLN A 92 -12.35 -0.24 -1.26
N TYR A 93 -13.28 0.22 -0.42
CA TYR A 93 -14.64 -0.33 -0.29
C TYR A 93 -15.70 0.53 -0.99
N GLY A 94 -15.29 1.41 -1.90
CA GLY A 94 -16.20 2.29 -2.64
C GLY A 94 -16.72 3.46 -1.81
N LEU A 95 -16.03 3.85 -0.74
CA LEU A 95 -16.36 5.00 0.10
C LEU A 95 -15.54 6.24 -0.28
N PRO A 96 -15.93 7.45 0.18
CA PRO A 96 -15.09 8.64 0.01
C PRO A 96 -13.73 8.48 0.71
N LYS A 97 -12.81 9.44 0.46
CA LYS A 97 -11.47 9.51 1.08
C LYS A 97 -11.47 9.48 2.61
N SER A 98 -12.59 9.85 3.24
CA SER A 98 -12.82 9.77 4.67
C SER A 98 -14.30 9.40 4.90
N PRO A 99 -14.60 8.59 5.94
CA PRO A 99 -13.69 8.00 6.91
C PRO A 99 -12.94 6.76 6.39
N PHE A 100 -11.86 6.36 7.06
CA PHE A 100 -10.90 5.34 6.66
C PHE A 100 -10.37 4.48 7.84
N ILE A 101 -10.12 5.07 9.01
CA ILE A 101 -9.88 4.41 10.29
C ILE A 101 -11.11 3.58 10.67
N SER A 102 -10.98 2.26 10.65
CA SER A 102 -12.08 1.32 10.86
C SER A 102 -12.48 1.27 12.34
N THR A 103 -13.76 1.06 12.61
CA THR A 103 -14.32 1.02 13.98
C THR A 103 -15.04 -0.29 14.25
N ASN A 104 -15.10 -0.71 15.50
CA ASN A 104 -15.96 -1.83 15.87
C ASN A 104 -17.44 -1.41 15.73
N ASP A 105 -18.29 -2.33 15.28
CA ASP A 105 -19.75 -2.16 15.25
C ASP A 105 -20.38 -3.13 16.24
N GLY A 106 -20.55 -2.68 17.48
CA GLY A 106 -21.10 -3.49 18.55
C GLY A 106 -20.86 -2.93 19.95
N THR A 107 -21.13 -3.78 20.93
CA THR A 107 -20.85 -3.51 22.35
C THR A 107 -19.46 -4.02 22.68
N VAL A 108 -18.57 -3.12 23.07
CA VAL A 108 -17.23 -3.46 23.58
C VAL A 108 -17.37 -4.21 24.89
N LEU A 109 -16.80 -5.41 24.97
CA LEU A 109 -16.78 -6.23 26.19
C LEU A 109 -15.67 -5.77 27.12
N TRP A 110 -14.47 -5.54 26.57
CA TRP A 110 -13.33 -4.97 27.29
C TRP A 110 -12.27 -4.42 26.32
N THR A 111 -11.41 -3.55 26.84
CA THR A 111 -10.24 -3.01 26.15
C THR A 111 -8.99 -3.09 27.02
N MET A 112 -7.83 -3.02 26.39
CA MET A 112 -6.54 -2.91 27.07
C MET A 112 -5.85 -1.58 26.71
N PRO A 113 -5.09 -0.98 27.64
CA PRO A 113 -4.27 0.20 27.35
C PRO A 113 -3.08 -0.13 26.44
N PRO A 114 -2.50 0.86 25.74
CA PRO A 114 -1.37 0.69 24.83
C PRO A 114 -0.06 0.43 25.59
N VAL A 115 0.01 -0.73 26.24
CA VAL A 115 1.20 -1.23 26.92
C VAL A 115 1.52 -2.64 26.44
N PHE A 116 2.81 -2.92 26.31
CA PHE A 116 3.31 -4.24 26.03
C PHE A 116 3.00 -5.19 27.21
N PRO A 117 2.33 -6.33 27.01
CA PRO A 117 1.66 -7.04 28.10
C PRO A 117 2.57 -8.03 28.83
N TRP A 118 3.86 -8.12 28.51
CA TRP A 118 4.79 -9.07 29.12
C TRP A 118 5.87 -8.37 29.95
N ALA A 119 6.26 -9.00 31.05
CA ALA A 119 7.37 -8.55 31.90
C ALA A 119 8.06 -9.73 32.61
N VAL A 120 9.23 -9.47 33.21
CA VAL A 120 9.89 -10.42 34.13
C VAL A 120 8.98 -10.68 35.35
N GLY A 121 9.00 -11.90 35.89
CA GLY A 121 8.27 -12.26 37.10
C GLY A 121 8.50 -11.26 38.25
N GLY A 122 7.43 -10.88 38.94
CA GLY A 122 7.48 -9.87 40.01
C GLY A 122 7.28 -8.42 39.55
N ALA A 123 7.38 -8.10 38.26
CA ALA A 123 7.17 -6.75 37.75
C ALA A 123 5.75 -6.20 38.07
N LYS A 124 5.67 -4.90 38.38
CA LYS A 124 4.39 -4.21 38.65
C LYS A 124 3.91 -3.34 37.49
N LEU A 125 4.85 -2.87 36.66
CA LEU A 125 4.60 -1.99 35.53
C LEU A 125 4.91 -2.69 34.21
N PHE A 126 4.26 -2.20 33.15
CA PHE A 126 4.36 -2.71 31.80
C PHE A 126 4.70 -1.54 30.88
N PRO A 127 5.67 -1.69 29.96
CA PRO A 127 6.15 -0.57 29.16
C PRO A 127 5.11 -0.15 28.10
N ALA A 128 4.99 1.15 27.86
CA ALA A 128 4.12 1.73 26.82
C ALA A 128 4.75 1.71 25.41
N LYS A 129 5.81 0.91 25.23
CA LYS A 129 6.54 0.73 23.98
C LYS A 129 6.95 -0.73 23.87
N LEU A 130 7.11 -1.21 22.63
CA LEU A 130 7.66 -2.52 22.37
C LEU A 130 9.12 -2.59 22.84
N PRO A 131 9.52 -3.61 23.63
CA PRO A 131 10.93 -3.80 23.98
C PRO A 131 11.79 -4.03 22.74
N GLU A 132 13.05 -3.58 22.79
CA GLU A 132 14.03 -3.87 21.76
C GLU A 132 14.18 -5.39 21.58
N ASN A 133 14.28 -5.84 20.33
CA ASN A 133 14.33 -7.27 19.93
C ASN A 133 13.05 -8.08 20.12
N ALA A 134 11.95 -7.51 20.64
CA ALA A 134 10.63 -8.12 20.50
C ALA A 134 10.08 -7.79 19.10
N LEU A 135 9.40 -8.74 18.47
CA LEU A 135 8.82 -8.54 17.14
C LEU A 135 7.62 -9.43 16.88
N PHE A 136 6.77 -8.98 15.97
CA PHE A 136 5.68 -9.78 15.41
C PHE A 136 6.20 -10.62 14.24
N ASN A 137 5.99 -11.93 14.29
CA ASN A 137 6.48 -12.87 13.27
C ASN A 137 5.42 -13.20 12.21
N GLY A 138 4.14 -12.96 12.47
CA GLY A 138 3.07 -13.25 11.51
C GLY A 138 1.84 -13.91 12.10
N VAL A 139 0.93 -14.30 11.19
CA VAL A 139 -0.27 -15.09 11.54
C VAL A 139 -0.28 -16.42 10.79
N SER A 140 -0.82 -17.45 11.42
CA SER A 140 -1.18 -18.70 10.75
C SER A 140 -2.67 -18.98 10.90
N THR A 141 -3.31 -19.48 9.86
CA THR A 141 -4.70 -20.00 9.87
C THR A 141 -4.74 -21.52 9.77
N LYS A 142 -3.59 -22.19 9.92
CA LYS A 142 -3.46 -23.64 9.79
C LYS A 142 -4.39 -24.37 10.73
N GLY A 143 -5.08 -25.40 10.22
CA GLY A 143 -6.05 -26.17 11.00
C GLY A 143 -7.31 -25.39 11.38
N GLY A 144 -7.61 -24.27 10.71
CA GLY A 144 -8.80 -23.46 10.95
C GLY A 144 -8.74 -22.62 12.23
N VAL A 145 -7.57 -22.47 12.83
CA VAL A 145 -7.35 -21.66 14.03
C VAL A 145 -6.40 -20.52 13.68
N LEU A 146 -6.85 -19.29 13.89
CA LEU A 146 -5.95 -18.14 13.76
C LEU A 146 -5.00 -18.10 14.96
N THR A 147 -3.70 -18.13 14.67
CA THR A 147 -2.62 -18.05 15.65
C THR A 147 -1.70 -16.89 15.32
N PHE A 148 -1.48 -16.01 16.28
CA PHE A 148 -0.48 -14.95 16.23
C PHE A 148 0.87 -15.51 16.68
N HIS A 149 1.91 -15.32 15.88
CA HIS A 149 3.27 -15.68 16.22
C HIS A 149 4.07 -14.42 16.48
N TYR A 150 4.77 -14.36 17.62
CA TYR A 150 5.63 -13.25 17.97
C TYR A 150 6.78 -13.68 18.88
N GLU A 151 7.83 -12.88 18.94
CA GLU A 151 8.94 -13.05 19.89
C GLU A 151 8.89 -11.93 20.92
N ILE A 152 9.01 -12.30 22.18
CA ILE A 152 9.24 -11.34 23.27
C ILE A 152 10.70 -11.41 23.70
N PHE A 153 11.28 -10.28 24.07
CA PHE A 153 12.64 -10.21 24.61
C PHE A 153 12.61 -9.74 26.06
N ILE A 154 12.81 -10.65 27.00
CA ILE A 154 12.66 -10.41 28.43
C ILE A 154 13.76 -11.12 29.20
N GLY A 155 14.37 -10.44 30.17
CA GLY A 155 15.45 -11.01 30.98
C GLY A 155 16.69 -11.41 30.18
N GLY A 156 16.94 -10.74 29.04
CA GLY A 156 18.05 -11.05 28.14
C GLY A 156 17.82 -12.29 27.25
N GLN A 157 16.59 -12.81 27.19
CA GLN A 157 16.25 -13.99 26.41
C GLN A 157 15.14 -13.69 25.40
N LYS A 158 15.29 -14.18 24.16
CA LYS A 158 14.21 -14.28 23.18
C LYS A 158 13.32 -15.47 23.48
N ILE A 159 12.01 -15.23 23.56
CA ILE A 159 11.01 -16.26 23.87
C ILE A 159 9.95 -16.21 22.78
N PRO A 160 9.81 -17.24 21.94
CA PRO A 160 8.72 -17.32 20.98
C PRO A 160 7.40 -17.54 21.71
N VAL A 161 6.35 -16.91 21.21
CA VAL A 161 4.98 -17.02 21.70
C VAL A 161 4.05 -17.31 20.52
N ALA A 162 3.18 -18.30 20.70
CA ALA A 162 2.04 -18.52 19.82
C ALA A 162 0.77 -18.25 20.61
N GLU A 163 -0.03 -17.29 20.15
CA GLU A 163 -1.29 -16.90 20.77
C GLU A 163 -2.46 -17.22 19.85
N SER A 164 -3.39 -18.06 20.29
CA SER A 164 -4.63 -18.34 19.56
C SER A 164 -5.84 -17.95 20.38
N ALA A 165 -6.92 -17.57 19.69
CA ALA A 165 -8.18 -17.20 20.32
C ALA A 165 -9.33 -18.02 19.74
N ARG A 166 -10.26 -18.43 20.61
CA ARG A 166 -11.48 -19.17 20.23
C ARG A 166 -12.64 -18.85 21.17
N VAL A 167 -13.82 -19.30 20.78
CA VAL A 167 -14.98 -19.36 21.66
C VAL A 167 -15.12 -20.78 22.22
N GLU A 168 -15.31 -20.90 23.52
CA GLU A 168 -15.64 -22.16 24.21
C GLU A 168 -16.92 -21.96 25.04
N LEU A 169 -17.77 -22.99 25.10
CA LEU A 169 -18.96 -22.99 25.94
C LEU A 169 -18.63 -23.60 27.31
N PHE A 170 -18.91 -22.86 28.38
CA PHE A 170 -18.82 -23.35 29.76
C PHE A 170 -20.23 -23.35 30.36
N GLY A 171 -20.84 -24.53 30.42
CA GLY A 171 -22.28 -24.65 30.62
C GLY A 171 -23.03 -24.00 29.45
N GLU A 172 -23.90 -23.03 29.74
CA GLU A 172 -24.68 -22.30 28.74
C GLU A 172 -24.01 -21.00 28.26
N ARG A 173 -22.81 -20.68 28.76
CA ARG A 173 -22.16 -19.38 28.53
C ARG A 173 -20.95 -19.51 27.62
N ALA A 174 -20.96 -18.73 26.53
CA ALA A 174 -19.81 -18.57 25.66
C ALA A 174 -18.76 -17.66 26.30
N ALA A 175 -17.50 -18.08 26.24
CA ALA A 175 -16.35 -17.31 26.69
C ALA A 175 -15.28 -17.23 25.61
N VAL A 176 -14.55 -16.11 25.61
CA VAL A 176 -13.34 -15.95 24.79
C VAL A 176 -12.19 -16.63 25.53
N VAL A 177 -11.64 -17.67 24.91
CA VAL A 177 -10.46 -18.39 25.39
C VAL A 177 -9.26 -17.97 24.56
N ARG A 178 -8.27 -17.34 25.21
CA ARG A 178 -6.96 -17.01 24.62
C ARG A 178 -5.93 -17.99 25.14
N ARG A 179 -5.33 -18.77 24.25
CA ARG A 179 -4.26 -19.73 24.56
C ARG A 179 -2.91 -19.14 24.20
N PHE A 180 -1.96 -19.28 25.10
CA PHE A 180 -0.59 -18.86 24.93
C PHE A 180 0.31 -20.08 25.04
N GLU A 181 1.09 -20.34 24.01
CA GLU A 181 2.15 -21.34 24.01
C GLU A 181 3.49 -20.63 23.98
N LEU A 182 4.39 -21.01 24.88
CA LEU A 182 5.60 -20.28 25.18
C LEU A 182 6.83 -21.16 24.92
N GLY A 183 7.85 -20.56 24.32
CA GLY A 183 9.15 -21.19 24.21
C GLY A 183 9.84 -21.40 25.56
N PRO A 184 10.87 -22.27 25.60
CA PRO A 184 11.68 -22.50 26.79
C PRO A 184 12.27 -21.21 27.34
N ARG A 185 12.30 -21.06 28.67
CA ARG A 185 12.83 -19.86 29.34
C ARG A 185 13.39 -20.17 30.72
N LYS A 186 14.32 -19.33 31.16
CA LYS A 186 14.98 -19.49 32.48
C LYS A 186 14.20 -18.82 33.62
N GLN A 187 13.53 -17.71 33.33
CA GLN A 187 12.87 -16.89 34.34
C GLN A 187 11.34 -17.02 34.23
N PRO A 188 10.63 -16.95 35.37
CA PRO A 188 9.18 -16.78 35.33
C PRO A 188 8.82 -15.46 34.66
N LEU A 189 7.67 -15.42 34.01
CA LEU A 189 7.14 -14.22 33.36
C LEU A 189 5.91 -13.73 34.13
N ARG A 190 5.52 -12.50 33.81
CA ARG A 190 4.25 -11.93 34.22
C ARG A 190 3.54 -11.35 33.00
N PHE A 191 2.26 -11.69 32.85
CA PHE A 191 1.41 -11.22 31.77
C PHE A 191 0.32 -10.28 32.29
N LEU A 192 0.08 -9.16 31.61
CA LEU A 192 -1.02 -8.25 31.90
C LEU A 192 -2.30 -8.80 31.26
N ALA A 193 -3.13 -9.47 32.06
CA ALA A 193 -4.29 -10.20 31.58
C ALA A 193 -5.51 -9.30 31.31
N LEU A 194 -5.77 -8.34 32.21
CA LEU A 194 -6.91 -7.42 32.09
C LEU A 194 -6.64 -6.13 32.88
N THR A 195 -7.26 -5.03 32.48
CA THR A 195 -7.15 -3.73 33.15
C THR A 195 -8.49 -3.03 33.30
N MET A 196 -8.64 -2.19 34.32
CA MET A 196 -9.75 -1.26 34.48
C MET A 196 -9.25 0.11 34.97
N PRO A 197 -9.58 1.21 34.28
CA PRO A 197 -9.34 2.55 34.79
C PRO A 197 -10.25 2.84 35.98
N LYS A 198 -9.73 3.54 37.00
CA LYS A 198 -10.48 3.91 38.22
C LYS A 198 -11.72 4.78 37.93
N ASP A 199 -11.64 5.62 36.90
CA ASP A 199 -12.65 6.63 36.55
C ASP A 199 -13.31 6.38 35.17
N SER A 200 -13.23 5.16 34.65
CA SER A 200 -13.78 4.85 33.31
C SER A 200 -15.29 5.09 33.25
N PRO A 201 -15.85 5.71 32.19
CA PRO A 201 -17.31 5.67 31.95
C PRO A 201 -17.82 4.23 31.73
N PHE A 202 -16.92 3.30 31.41
CA PHE A 202 -17.17 1.85 31.37
C PHE A 202 -16.98 1.15 32.73
N ALA A 203 -16.66 1.90 33.81
CA ALA A 203 -16.61 1.40 35.19
C ALA A 203 -18.00 1.34 35.84
N PHE A 204 -19.05 1.86 35.18
CA PHE A 204 -20.42 1.69 35.66
C PHE A 204 -20.94 0.32 35.25
N GLY A 205 -20.55 -0.66 36.08
CA GLY A 205 -20.73 -2.12 35.99
C GLY A 205 -19.58 -2.91 36.63
N GLY A 206 -18.53 -2.19 37.03
CA GLY A 206 -17.19 -2.68 37.30
C GLY A 206 -17.00 -3.50 38.56
N ILE A 207 -17.08 -4.81 38.40
CA ILE A 207 -16.27 -5.77 39.15
C ILE A 207 -15.55 -6.64 38.11
N ILE A 208 -14.30 -7.02 38.37
CA ILE A 208 -13.72 -8.21 37.75
C ILE A 208 -13.71 -9.31 38.78
N ALA A 209 -14.44 -10.37 38.49
CA ALA A 209 -14.34 -11.61 39.22
C ALA A 209 -13.13 -12.38 38.69
N MET A 210 -12.26 -12.80 39.60
CA MET A 210 -11.15 -13.71 39.31
C MET A 210 -11.48 -15.05 39.96
N GLN A 211 -10.92 -16.15 39.46
CA GLN A 211 -11.15 -17.54 39.89
C GLN A 211 -11.18 -17.81 41.41
N SER A 212 -10.70 -16.87 42.25
CA SER A 212 -10.72 -16.94 43.72
C SER A 212 -11.16 -15.63 44.42
N ALA A 213 -11.76 -14.68 43.72
CA ALA A 213 -12.07 -13.34 44.24
C ALA A 213 -13.57 -13.11 44.48
N TRP A 214 -13.90 -12.22 45.41
CA TRP A 214 -15.26 -11.85 45.79
C TRP A 214 -15.97 -11.07 44.67
N VAL A 215 -17.12 -11.56 44.24
CA VAL A 215 -18.08 -10.83 43.41
C VAL A 215 -19.14 -10.23 44.34
N PRO A 216 -19.46 -8.93 44.23
CA PRO A 216 -20.55 -8.34 45.00
C PRO A 216 -21.85 -9.13 44.77
N PRO A 217 -22.61 -9.38 45.85
CA PRO A 217 -23.86 -10.12 45.76
C PRO A 217 -24.90 -9.43 44.85
N ASP A 218 -24.83 -8.09 44.75
CA ASP A 218 -25.75 -7.26 43.96
C ASP A 218 -24.98 -6.52 42.83
N ILE A 219 -24.89 -7.15 41.66
CA ILE A 219 -24.52 -6.41 40.43
C ILE A 219 -25.73 -5.53 40.07
N GLU A 220 -25.51 -4.23 39.91
CA GLU A 220 -26.60 -3.30 39.60
C GLU A 220 -27.41 -3.75 38.37
N PRO A 221 -28.76 -3.68 38.41
CA PRO A 221 -29.61 -4.10 37.29
C PRO A 221 -29.20 -3.46 35.96
N GLY A 222 -29.05 -4.28 34.91
CA GLY A 222 -28.60 -3.83 33.59
C GLY A 222 -27.09 -3.76 33.41
N ARG A 223 -26.29 -4.21 34.39
CA ARG A 223 -24.83 -4.21 34.33
C ARG A 223 -24.25 -5.62 34.20
N SER A 224 -23.03 -5.72 33.71
CA SER A 224 -22.30 -6.99 33.61
C SER A 224 -20.86 -6.84 34.06
N VAL A 225 -20.35 -7.90 34.68
CA VAL A 225 -19.00 -8.04 35.21
C VAL A 225 -18.17 -8.86 34.24
N VAL A 226 -16.95 -8.40 33.94
CA VAL A 226 -15.98 -9.23 33.20
C VAL A 226 -15.41 -10.24 34.18
N VAL A 227 -15.54 -11.53 33.87
CA VAL A 227 -14.93 -12.62 34.64
C VAL A 227 -13.68 -13.09 33.92
N LEU A 228 -12.60 -13.35 34.66
CA LEU A 228 -11.35 -13.89 34.14
C LEU A 228 -10.93 -15.14 34.92
N HIS A 229 -10.74 -16.24 34.19
CA HIS A 229 -10.12 -17.48 34.70
C HIS A 229 -8.80 -17.76 34.00
N VAL A 230 -7.95 -18.53 34.68
CA VAL A 230 -6.75 -19.09 34.09
C VAL A 230 -6.84 -20.61 34.10
N ARG A 231 -6.50 -21.24 32.97
CA ARG A 231 -6.38 -22.71 32.84
C ARG A 231 -4.95 -23.07 32.46
N GLY A 232 -4.46 -24.21 32.95
CA GLY A 232 -3.07 -24.66 32.75
C GLY A 232 -2.05 -24.06 33.72
N LEU A 233 -2.47 -23.17 34.60
CA LEU A 233 -1.68 -22.64 35.72
C LEU A 233 -2.43 -22.89 37.02
N LYS A 234 -1.72 -22.77 38.15
CA LYS A 234 -2.37 -22.79 39.47
C LYS A 234 -3.30 -21.59 39.58
N ALA A 235 -4.48 -21.73 40.19
CA ALA A 235 -5.45 -20.64 40.34
C ALA A 235 -4.86 -19.38 41.00
N GLN A 236 -3.88 -19.54 41.89
CA GLN A 236 -3.16 -18.44 42.55
C GLN A 236 -2.21 -17.67 41.62
N ALA A 237 -2.08 -18.07 40.36
CA ALA A 237 -1.32 -17.35 39.35
C ALA A 237 -1.93 -15.99 39.02
N LEU A 238 -3.23 -15.81 39.25
CA LEU A 238 -3.90 -14.55 39.00
C LEU A 238 -3.80 -13.62 40.22
N SER A 239 -3.30 -12.39 40.02
CA SER A 239 -3.24 -11.37 41.07
C SER A 239 -3.72 -9.99 40.59
N GLY A 240 -4.66 -9.42 41.34
CA GLY A 240 -5.16 -8.06 41.14
C GLY A 240 -4.38 -7.02 41.93
N GLY A 241 -4.47 -5.75 41.56
CA GLY A 241 -3.89 -4.65 42.32
C GLY A 241 -4.15 -3.31 41.66
N TRP A 242 -3.90 -2.24 42.40
CA TRP A 242 -4.12 -0.84 42.00
C TRP A 242 -2.79 -0.08 41.86
N PRO A 243 -1.86 -0.50 40.97
CA PRO A 243 -0.64 0.25 40.77
C PRO A 243 -0.92 1.66 40.26
N ASP A 244 -0.03 2.58 40.60
CA ASP A 244 0.05 3.86 39.91
C ASP A 244 0.56 3.66 38.48
N VAL A 245 0.00 4.40 37.54
CA VAL A 245 0.31 4.32 36.12
C VAL A 245 0.63 5.71 35.59
N ASP A 246 1.52 5.73 34.60
CA ASP A 246 1.84 6.92 33.82
C ASP A 246 2.19 6.47 32.40
N TYR A 247 1.28 6.66 31.46
CA TYR A 247 1.49 6.34 30.06
C TYR A 247 0.67 7.27 29.16
N GLU A 248 0.99 7.28 27.88
CA GLU A 248 0.30 8.10 26.88
C GLU A 248 -0.53 7.20 25.95
N ILE A 249 -1.74 7.66 25.62
CA ILE A 249 -2.58 7.06 24.60
C ILE A 249 -2.60 7.99 23.40
N GLU A 250 -2.08 7.52 22.27
CA GLU A 250 -2.35 8.16 20.99
C GLU A 250 -3.71 7.68 20.46
N ARG A 251 -4.65 8.60 20.28
CA ARG A 251 -5.97 8.31 19.71
C ARG A 251 -5.95 8.56 18.22
N VAL A 252 -5.91 7.49 17.46
CA VAL A 252 -5.90 7.56 16.00
C VAL A 252 -7.28 8.01 15.50
N SER A 253 -7.29 9.01 14.63
CA SER A 253 -8.50 9.52 13.98
C SER A 253 -8.20 10.05 12.58
N GLU A 254 -9.23 10.17 11.74
CA GLU A 254 -9.11 10.80 10.41
C GLU A 254 -8.41 12.16 10.46
N ALA A 255 -8.89 13.04 11.35
CA ALA A 255 -8.36 14.39 11.50
C ALA A 255 -6.90 14.37 11.97
N GLY A 256 -6.54 13.38 12.79
CA GLY A 256 -5.19 13.24 13.31
C GLY A 256 -4.17 12.71 12.30
N THR A 257 -4.61 12.09 11.20
CA THR A 257 -3.71 11.64 10.13
C THR A 257 -2.93 12.80 9.52
N GLU A 258 -3.55 13.98 9.36
CA GLU A 258 -2.92 15.18 8.80
C GLU A 258 -2.40 16.14 9.89
N LYS A 259 -3.18 16.32 10.97
CA LYS A 259 -2.90 17.36 11.99
C LYS A 259 -2.09 16.84 13.20
N GLY A 260 -1.86 15.53 13.27
CA GLY A 260 -1.37 14.85 14.46
C GLY A 260 -2.51 14.32 15.32
N ASN A 261 -2.34 13.11 15.84
CA ASN A 261 -3.32 12.46 16.71
C ASN A 261 -3.34 13.10 18.11
N GLU A 262 -4.50 13.06 18.76
CA GLU A 262 -4.62 13.45 20.17
C GLU A 262 -3.79 12.50 21.03
N ARG A 263 -2.90 13.05 21.85
CA ARG A 263 -2.11 12.31 22.83
C ARG A 263 -2.65 12.61 24.21
N VAL A 264 -3.25 11.60 24.84
CA VAL A 264 -3.84 11.70 26.18
C VAL A 264 -2.93 11.00 27.17
N ARG A 265 -2.36 11.75 28.11
CA ARG A 265 -1.59 11.18 29.20
C ARG A 265 -2.52 10.66 30.29
N VAL A 266 -2.42 9.38 30.60
CA VAL A 266 -3.14 8.71 31.69
C VAL A 266 -2.21 8.65 32.89
N LYS A 267 -2.60 9.32 33.99
CA LYS A 267 -1.88 9.33 35.26
C LYS A 267 -2.86 9.08 36.41
N GLY A 268 -2.50 8.19 37.32
CA GLY A 268 -3.34 7.85 38.48
C GLY A 268 -3.22 6.37 38.81
N SER A 269 -4.26 5.80 39.41
CA SER A 269 -4.29 4.39 39.77
C SER A 269 -5.21 3.60 38.83
N GLU A 270 -4.77 2.43 38.37
CA GLU A 270 -5.57 1.52 37.55
C GLU A 270 -5.62 0.14 38.18
N PHE A 271 -6.79 -0.51 38.14
CA PHE A 271 -6.85 -1.90 38.53
C PHE A 271 -6.26 -2.76 37.42
N ARG A 272 -5.28 -3.60 37.76
CA ARG A 272 -4.58 -4.48 36.83
C ARG A 272 -4.58 -5.90 37.33
N ILE A 273 -5.05 -6.80 36.49
CA ILE A 273 -4.94 -8.24 36.71
C ILE A 273 -3.74 -8.77 35.96
N ARG A 274 -2.90 -9.47 36.71
CA ARG A 274 -1.66 -10.06 36.22
C ARG A 274 -1.75 -11.56 36.36
N CYS A 275 -1.13 -12.26 35.42
CA CYS A 275 -0.95 -13.70 35.46
C CYS A 275 0.54 -14.00 35.66
N ASP A 276 0.87 -14.67 36.76
CA ASP A 276 2.21 -15.18 37.04
C ASP A 276 2.41 -16.51 36.29
N VAL A 277 3.41 -16.52 35.41
CA VAL A 277 3.66 -17.62 34.49
C VAL A 277 5.01 -18.28 34.87
N PRO A 278 4.99 -19.45 35.53
CA PRO A 278 6.19 -20.19 35.93
C PRO A 278 7.12 -20.48 34.76
N ALA A 279 8.43 -20.60 34.97
CA ALA A 279 9.41 -20.78 33.89
C ALA A 279 9.20 -22.09 33.09
N ASP A 280 8.68 -23.13 33.75
CA ASP A 280 8.37 -24.45 33.21
C ASP A 280 6.98 -24.55 32.53
N ALA A 281 6.14 -23.51 32.64
CA ALA A 281 4.85 -23.49 31.97
C ALA A 281 5.03 -23.38 30.44
N ALA A 282 4.77 -24.47 29.72
CA ALA A 282 4.81 -24.49 28.26
C ALA A 282 3.60 -23.77 27.63
N TRP A 283 2.48 -23.70 28.34
CA TRP A 283 1.27 -23.01 27.88
C TRP A 283 0.38 -22.59 29.04
N PHE A 284 -0.53 -21.67 28.78
CA PHE A 284 -1.67 -21.35 29.65
C PHE A 284 -2.82 -20.76 28.83
N GLU A 285 -4.00 -20.70 29.42
CA GLU A 285 -5.17 -20.08 28.80
C GLU A 285 -5.79 -19.03 29.71
N LEU A 286 -6.25 -17.93 29.12
CA LEU A 286 -7.08 -16.92 29.75
C LEU A 286 -8.50 -17.04 29.20
N ILE A 287 -9.46 -17.20 30.09
CA ILE A 287 -10.86 -17.40 29.76
C ILE A 287 -11.62 -16.18 30.24
N THR A 288 -12.24 -15.43 29.32
CA THR A 288 -12.98 -14.20 29.64
C THR A 288 -14.42 -14.26 29.16
N THR A 289 -15.35 -13.80 30.01
CA THR A 289 -16.77 -13.64 29.66
C THR A 289 -17.38 -12.47 30.41
N LEU A 290 -18.52 -11.97 29.94
CA LEU A 290 -19.41 -11.12 30.74
C LEU A 290 -20.44 -11.98 31.48
N VAL A 291 -20.73 -11.62 32.73
CA VAL A 291 -21.81 -12.19 33.54
C VAL A 291 -22.69 -11.09 34.13
N PRO A 292 -24.03 -11.28 34.16
CA PRO A 292 -24.96 -10.24 34.63
C PRO A 292 -25.10 -10.17 36.14
N ASP A 293 -24.73 -11.23 36.87
CA ASP A 293 -24.97 -11.36 38.31
C ASP A 293 -23.99 -12.37 38.95
N ALA A 294 -23.90 -12.35 40.29
CA ALA A 294 -22.99 -13.23 41.04
C ALA A 294 -23.38 -14.72 40.97
N ALA A 295 -24.65 -15.06 40.71
CA ALA A 295 -25.05 -16.46 40.53
C ALA A 295 -24.58 -17.00 39.18
N SER A 296 -24.65 -16.19 38.13
CA SER A 296 -24.13 -16.46 36.79
C SER A 296 -22.62 -16.61 36.82
N GLU A 297 -21.91 -15.79 37.60
CA GLU A 297 -20.48 -15.98 37.85
C GLU A 297 -20.18 -17.32 38.50
N ARG A 298 -20.82 -17.65 39.63
CA ARG A 298 -20.58 -18.92 40.33
C ARG A 298 -20.83 -20.14 39.43
N LYS A 299 -21.90 -20.11 38.62
CA LYS A 299 -22.20 -21.16 37.64
C LYS A 299 -21.10 -21.28 36.59
N PHE A 300 -20.62 -20.15 36.07
CA PHE A 300 -19.54 -20.12 35.09
C PHE A 300 -18.24 -20.66 35.68
N THR A 301 -17.86 -20.19 36.87
CA THR A 301 -16.67 -20.64 37.61
C THR A 301 -16.70 -22.15 37.87
N ALA A 302 -17.85 -22.69 38.31
CA ALA A 302 -18.02 -24.12 38.48
C ALA A 302 -17.90 -24.90 37.16
N ALA A 303 -18.45 -24.36 36.06
CA ALA A 303 -18.34 -24.97 34.74
C ALA A 303 -16.89 -24.97 34.22
N VAL A 304 -16.13 -23.89 34.40
CA VAL A 304 -14.71 -23.83 34.05
C VAL A 304 -13.94 -24.89 34.84
N ALA A 305 -14.10 -24.94 36.17
CA ALA A 305 -13.43 -25.92 37.02
C ALA A 305 -13.73 -27.38 36.64
N ALA A 306 -14.96 -27.68 36.21
CA ALA A 306 -15.34 -29.02 35.74
C ALA A 306 -14.64 -29.42 34.43
N THR A 307 -14.29 -28.45 33.58
CA THR A 307 -13.54 -28.74 32.34
C THR A 307 -12.03 -28.90 32.57
N GLU A 308 -11.47 -28.28 33.61
CA GLU A 308 -10.05 -28.38 33.96
C GLU A 308 -9.64 -29.80 34.37
N THR A 309 -10.55 -30.56 34.97
CA THR A 309 -10.31 -31.94 35.43
C THR A 309 -10.51 -32.98 34.33
N ALA A 310 -11.27 -32.67 33.27
CA ALA A 310 -11.73 -33.64 32.28
C ALA A 310 -10.86 -33.74 31.01
N ASN A 311 -9.98 -32.77 30.71
CA ASN A 311 -9.19 -32.73 29.47
C ASN A 311 -7.72 -32.32 29.71
N LEU A 312 -6.92 -33.20 30.32
CA LEU A 312 -5.46 -33.05 30.45
C LEU A 312 -4.66 -33.81 29.36
N GLY A 313 -5.23 -33.91 28.15
CA GLY A 313 -4.48 -34.25 26.94
C GLY A 313 -4.04 -32.98 26.22
N LYS A 314 -3.00 -33.04 25.36
CA LYS A 314 -2.71 -31.97 24.40
C LYS A 314 -4.03 -31.57 23.73
N PRO A 315 -4.51 -30.32 23.86
CA PRO A 315 -5.78 -29.95 23.25
C PRO A 315 -5.66 -30.08 21.73
N PRO A 316 -6.77 -30.42 21.04
CA PRO A 316 -6.75 -30.63 19.62
C PRO A 316 -6.30 -29.34 18.92
N LEU A 317 -5.38 -29.48 17.97
CA LEU A 317 -5.30 -28.55 16.84
C LEU A 317 -6.70 -28.59 16.18
N GLY A 318 -7.52 -27.57 16.40
CA GLY A 318 -8.82 -27.45 15.73
C GLY A 318 -10.02 -27.87 16.58
N ALA A 319 -10.55 -26.91 17.33
CA ALA A 319 -11.97 -26.80 17.58
C ALA A 319 -12.32 -25.32 17.85
N SER A 320 -11.91 -24.42 16.94
CA SER A 320 -12.76 -23.27 16.64
C SER A 320 -14.00 -23.80 15.90
N ALA A 321 -15.11 -23.06 15.88
CA ALA A 321 -16.16 -23.33 14.90
C ALA A 321 -15.45 -23.55 13.56
N LYS A 322 -15.59 -24.74 12.94
CA LYS A 322 -14.92 -25.06 11.67
C LYS A 322 -15.12 -23.84 10.77
N LEU A 323 -14.07 -23.03 10.57
CA LEU A 323 -13.89 -22.36 9.30
C LEU A 323 -13.97 -23.53 8.34
N ALA A 324 -15.09 -23.63 7.61
CA ALA A 324 -15.30 -24.73 6.69
C ALA A 324 -13.99 -24.87 5.92
N SER A 325 -13.43 -26.09 5.86
CA SER A 325 -12.30 -26.35 4.97
C SER A 325 -12.81 -26.02 3.57
N SER A 326 -12.65 -24.77 3.16
CA SER A 326 -13.07 -24.35 1.86
C SER A 326 -12.01 -24.91 0.95
N SER A 327 -12.42 -25.85 0.10
CA SER A 327 -11.71 -26.03 -1.16
C SER A 327 -11.37 -24.63 -1.71
N PRO A 328 -10.15 -24.44 -2.25
CA PRO A 328 -9.69 -23.14 -2.68
C PRO A 328 -10.78 -22.41 -3.47
N LYS A 329 -11.06 -21.15 -3.12
CA LYS A 329 -12.11 -20.41 -3.82
C LYS A 329 -11.70 -20.16 -5.27
N LEU A 330 -12.26 -20.97 -6.15
CA LEU A 330 -12.18 -20.81 -7.59
C LEU A 330 -13.31 -19.89 -8.05
N ALA A 331 -12.91 -18.79 -8.68
CA ALA A 331 -13.79 -17.89 -9.38
C ALA A 331 -13.50 -18.00 -10.88
N VAL A 332 -14.57 -17.98 -11.68
CA VAL A 332 -14.48 -17.96 -13.14
C VAL A 332 -14.80 -16.55 -13.58
N GLY A 333 -13.93 -15.97 -14.40
CA GLY A 333 -14.15 -14.62 -14.88
C GLY A 333 -15.44 -14.52 -15.70
N GLU A 334 -16.25 -13.50 -15.42
CA GLU A 334 -17.38 -13.19 -16.29
C GLU A 334 -16.84 -12.64 -17.60
N LYS A 335 -17.45 -13.07 -18.72
CA LYS A 335 -17.06 -12.57 -20.04
C LYS A 335 -17.20 -11.04 -20.03
N MET A 336 -16.08 -10.34 -20.25
CA MET A 336 -16.10 -8.89 -20.34
C MET A 336 -17.08 -8.46 -21.44
N GLY A 337 -17.95 -7.51 -21.11
CA GLY A 337 -18.87 -6.93 -22.09
C GLY A 337 -18.17 -6.20 -23.24
N ARG A 338 -16.86 -5.97 -23.16
CA ARG A 338 -16.05 -5.26 -24.17
C ARG A 338 -14.65 -5.86 -24.32
N PRO A 339 -14.16 -6.10 -25.56
CA PRO A 339 -12.75 -6.38 -25.84
C PRO A 339 -11.83 -5.22 -25.43
N SER A 340 -10.53 -5.49 -25.29
CA SER A 340 -9.51 -4.44 -25.14
C SER A 340 -9.57 -3.46 -26.32
N SER A 341 -9.52 -2.16 -26.02
CA SER A 341 -9.44 -1.10 -27.03
C SER A 341 -7.99 -0.75 -27.40
N VAL A 342 -7.01 -1.33 -26.71
CA VAL A 342 -5.60 -1.13 -27.02
C VAL A 342 -5.29 -1.80 -28.36
N PHE A 343 -5.14 -1.00 -29.40
CA PHE A 343 -4.85 -1.50 -30.74
C PHE A 343 -4.07 -0.46 -31.54
N THR A 344 -2.93 -0.88 -32.09
CA THR A 344 -2.19 -0.18 -33.13
C THR A 344 -1.84 -1.17 -34.24
N SER A 345 -1.18 -0.71 -35.30
CA SER A 345 -0.68 -1.63 -36.33
C SER A 345 0.41 -2.57 -35.80
N SER A 346 1.13 -2.16 -34.74
CA SER A 346 2.25 -2.88 -34.14
C SER A 346 1.90 -3.61 -32.84
N TYR A 347 0.82 -3.24 -32.15
CA TYR A 347 0.47 -3.81 -30.84
C TYR A 347 -1.01 -4.14 -30.74
N ARG A 348 -1.32 -5.23 -30.03
CA ARG A 348 -2.68 -5.70 -29.80
C ARG A 348 -2.90 -6.02 -28.33
N GLY A 349 -3.92 -5.42 -27.73
CA GLY A 349 -4.39 -5.76 -26.40
C GLY A 349 -5.46 -6.85 -26.39
N GLU A 350 -5.48 -7.60 -25.30
CA GLU A 350 -6.47 -8.62 -24.97
C GLU A 350 -6.93 -8.39 -23.52
N ALA A 351 -8.24 -8.40 -23.28
CA ALA A 351 -8.80 -8.25 -21.94
C ALA A 351 -9.12 -9.62 -21.35
N PHE A 352 -8.81 -9.81 -20.06
CA PHE A 352 -9.17 -11.01 -19.32
C PHE A 352 -10.63 -10.92 -18.84
N PRO A 353 -11.41 -12.00 -18.89
CA PRO A 353 -12.64 -12.14 -18.10
C PRO A 353 -12.32 -12.00 -16.62
N LEU A 354 -13.09 -11.22 -15.87
CA LEU A 354 -12.82 -10.93 -14.46
C LEU A 354 -14.00 -11.38 -13.58
N PRO A 355 -13.76 -12.06 -12.45
CA PRO A 355 -14.82 -12.33 -11.49
C PRO A 355 -15.15 -11.06 -10.72
N LYS A 356 -16.43 -10.67 -10.67
CA LYS A 356 -16.87 -9.46 -9.97
C LYS A 356 -16.51 -9.52 -8.48
N GLU A 357 -16.63 -10.70 -7.89
CA GLU A 357 -16.32 -10.99 -6.50
C GLU A 357 -14.84 -10.83 -6.15
N ALA A 358 -13.93 -10.90 -7.13
CA ALA A 358 -12.51 -10.69 -6.88
C ALA A 358 -12.17 -9.21 -6.68
N ASN A 359 -13.01 -8.30 -7.21
CA ASN A 359 -12.84 -6.83 -7.12
C ASN A 359 -11.36 -6.43 -7.25
N LEU A 360 -10.73 -6.84 -8.36
CA LEU A 360 -9.29 -7.05 -8.41
C LEU A 360 -8.47 -5.81 -8.04
N LEU A 361 -8.95 -4.61 -8.35
CA LEU A 361 -8.35 -3.31 -7.98
C LEU A 361 -6.83 -3.41 -7.81
N VAL A 362 -6.14 -3.75 -8.90
CA VAL A 362 -4.82 -4.39 -8.85
C VAL A 362 -3.79 -3.50 -8.14
N GLY A 363 -3.32 -3.96 -6.98
CA GLY A 363 -2.32 -3.29 -6.13
C GLY A 363 -0.89 -3.82 -6.32
N GLY A 364 -0.71 -4.98 -6.96
CA GLY A 364 0.59 -5.59 -7.24
C GLY A 364 0.42 -6.87 -8.04
N MET A 365 1.41 -7.24 -8.86
CA MET A 365 1.40 -8.50 -9.58
C MET A 365 2.79 -8.94 -10.04
N ASP A 366 3.01 -10.25 -10.09
CA ASP A 366 4.24 -10.87 -10.58
C ASP A 366 4.00 -12.34 -10.96
N PHE A 367 4.88 -12.90 -11.78
CA PHE A 367 4.73 -14.25 -12.32
C PHE A 367 5.31 -15.32 -11.42
N LEU A 368 4.54 -16.40 -11.22
CA LEU A 368 5.04 -17.65 -10.67
C LEU A 368 5.90 -18.38 -11.72
N PRO A 369 6.85 -19.25 -11.30
CA PRO A 369 7.72 -19.98 -12.23
C PRO A 369 6.98 -20.85 -13.26
N ASN A 370 5.74 -21.25 -12.97
CA ASN A 370 4.90 -22.04 -13.85
C ASN A 370 4.15 -21.20 -14.92
N GLY A 371 4.29 -19.86 -14.90
CA GLY A 371 3.62 -18.95 -15.82
C GLY A 371 2.25 -18.46 -15.37
N ASP A 372 1.78 -18.85 -14.17
CA ASP A 372 0.62 -18.23 -13.54
C ASP A 372 0.96 -16.85 -13.01
N LEU A 373 -0.05 -15.97 -12.92
CA LEU A 373 0.13 -14.60 -12.44
C LEU A 373 -0.45 -14.46 -11.03
N ALA A 374 0.39 -14.11 -10.05
CA ALA A 374 -0.07 -13.70 -8.73
C ALA A 374 -0.47 -12.21 -8.76
N VAL A 375 -1.61 -11.87 -8.18
CA VAL A 375 -2.18 -10.51 -8.17
C VAL A 375 -2.67 -10.18 -6.76
N CYS A 376 -2.21 -9.08 -6.16
CA CYS A 376 -2.82 -8.57 -4.93
C CYS A 376 -3.82 -7.44 -5.23
N THR A 377 -4.89 -7.39 -4.47
CA THR A 377 -5.97 -6.40 -4.61
C THR A 377 -5.84 -5.32 -3.55
N TRP A 378 -6.25 -4.10 -3.86
CA TRP A 378 -6.26 -3.01 -2.88
C TRP A 378 -7.09 -3.34 -1.63
N ALA A 379 -8.12 -4.19 -1.73
CA ALA A 379 -8.93 -4.61 -0.59
C ALA A 379 -8.25 -5.64 0.35
N GLY A 380 -7.08 -6.17 -0.01
CA GLY A 380 -6.31 -7.06 0.87
C GLY A 380 -6.30 -8.54 0.48
N ASP A 381 -6.71 -8.88 -0.74
CA ASP A 381 -6.72 -10.26 -1.23
C ASP A 381 -5.53 -10.52 -2.16
N VAL A 382 -5.14 -11.79 -2.29
CA VAL A 382 -4.18 -12.27 -3.29
C VAL A 382 -4.83 -13.38 -4.09
N TRP A 383 -4.80 -13.26 -5.41
CA TRP A 383 -5.36 -14.21 -6.36
C TRP A 383 -4.25 -14.77 -7.26
N ILE A 384 -4.34 -16.05 -7.58
CA ILE A 384 -3.56 -16.67 -8.66
C ILE A 384 -4.45 -16.74 -9.90
N VAL A 385 -4.01 -16.09 -10.97
CA VAL A 385 -4.60 -16.19 -12.30
C VAL A 385 -3.92 -17.36 -13.02
N GLU A 386 -4.59 -18.50 -12.98
CA GLU A 386 -4.09 -19.76 -13.54
C GLU A 386 -4.21 -19.72 -15.07
N GLY A 387 -3.14 -20.12 -15.76
CA GLY A 387 -3.08 -20.10 -17.23
C GLY A 387 -2.98 -18.70 -17.84
N ALA A 388 -2.47 -17.72 -17.09
CA ALA A 388 -2.39 -16.31 -17.52
C ALA A 388 -1.63 -16.10 -18.85
N THR A 389 -0.67 -16.96 -19.18
CA THR A 389 0.10 -16.92 -20.45
C THR A 389 -0.63 -17.56 -21.63
N GLY A 390 -1.69 -18.33 -21.37
CA GLY A 390 -2.53 -18.96 -22.38
C GLY A 390 -3.57 -18.02 -23.00
N SER A 391 -4.72 -18.61 -23.36
CA SER A 391 -5.89 -17.85 -23.82
C SER A 391 -6.53 -17.12 -22.64
N PRO A 392 -6.74 -15.79 -22.70
CA PRO A 392 -7.39 -15.04 -21.62
C PRO A 392 -8.77 -15.59 -21.26
N ALA A 393 -9.52 -16.14 -22.24
CA ALA A 393 -10.84 -16.71 -22.02
C ALA A 393 -10.83 -18.00 -21.17
N ALA A 394 -9.68 -18.67 -21.05
CA ALA A 394 -9.50 -19.90 -20.28
C ALA A 394 -8.91 -19.66 -18.88
N ALA A 395 -8.55 -18.41 -18.55
CA ALA A 395 -7.95 -18.06 -17.27
C ALA A 395 -8.93 -18.33 -16.11
N LYS A 396 -8.40 -18.88 -15.02
CA LYS A 396 -9.15 -19.14 -13.78
C LYS A 396 -8.53 -18.34 -12.63
N TYR A 397 -9.36 -17.93 -11.68
CA TYR A 397 -8.93 -17.12 -10.55
C TYR A 397 -9.08 -17.94 -9.28
N ARG A 398 -7.97 -18.29 -8.65
CA ARG A 398 -7.97 -18.95 -7.35
C ARG A 398 -7.56 -17.95 -6.29
N ARG A 399 -8.39 -17.74 -5.26
CA ARG A 399 -7.99 -16.92 -4.13
C ARG A 399 -6.92 -17.67 -3.35
N PHE A 400 -5.75 -17.05 -3.18
CA PHE A 400 -4.63 -17.61 -2.45
C PHE A 400 -4.56 -17.07 -1.02
N ALA A 401 -4.84 -15.78 -0.82
CA ALA A 401 -4.80 -15.16 0.50
C ALA A 401 -5.84 -14.06 0.59
N ARG A 402 -6.20 -13.68 1.83
CA ARG A 402 -7.11 -12.56 2.11
C ARG A 402 -6.84 -11.94 3.47
N GLY A 403 -7.27 -10.69 3.65
CA GLY A 403 -7.21 -10.00 4.93
C GLY A 403 -6.01 -9.07 5.13
N LEU A 404 -5.18 -8.86 4.12
CA LEU A 404 -4.02 -7.96 4.19
C LEU A 404 -4.44 -6.48 4.23
N ALA A 405 -3.54 -5.62 4.73
CA ALA A 405 -3.78 -4.18 4.88
C ALA A 405 -3.37 -3.40 3.62
N GLU A 406 -4.28 -3.27 2.66
CA GLU A 406 -4.10 -2.48 1.43
C GLU A 406 -2.75 -2.71 0.74
N PRO A 407 -2.51 -3.93 0.22
CA PRO A 407 -1.25 -4.26 -0.43
C PRO A 407 -1.08 -3.44 -1.72
N MET A 408 0.04 -2.75 -1.82
CA MET A 408 0.42 -1.89 -2.96
C MET A 408 1.70 -2.38 -3.65
N GLY A 409 2.07 -3.63 -3.42
CA GLY A 409 2.97 -4.36 -4.31
C GLY A 409 3.10 -5.83 -3.93
N LEU A 410 3.51 -6.62 -4.92
CA LEU A 410 3.67 -8.06 -4.85
C LEU A 410 4.89 -8.41 -5.70
N ALA A 411 5.73 -9.32 -5.19
CA ALA A 411 6.85 -9.87 -5.94
C ALA A 411 6.96 -11.37 -5.70
N VAL A 412 7.42 -12.10 -6.71
CA VAL A 412 7.73 -13.52 -6.64
C VAL A 412 9.23 -13.71 -6.73
N ARG A 413 9.78 -14.53 -5.82
CA ARG A 413 11.16 -14.99 -5.90
C ARG A 413 11.27 -16.42 -5.39
N ASP A 414 11.90 -17.28 -6.18
CA ASP A 414 12.05 -18.71 -5.90
C ASP A 414 10.69 -19.39 -5.62
N GLY A 415 9.66 -19.00 -6.38
CA GLY A 415 8.28 -19.49 -6.22
C GLY A 415 7.54 -18.99 -4.97
N LYS A 416 8.17 -18.14 -4.15
CA LYS A 416 7.57 -17.57 -2.93
C LYS A 416 6.96 -16.21 -3.23
N ILE A 417 5.78 -15.95 -2.67
CA ILE A 417 5.03 -14.70 -2.84
C ILE A 417 5.34 -13.77 -1.66
N TYR A 418 5.77 -12.56 -1.97
CA TYR A 418 6.04 -11.49 -1.01
C TYR A 418 5.12 -10.31 -1.29
N VAL A 419 4.53 -9.74 -0.24
CA VAL A 419 3.55 -8.66 -0.36
C VAL A 419 3.93 -7.49 0.54
N GLY A 420 4.07 -6.31 -0.08
CA GLY A 420 4.25 -5.05 0.62
C GLY A 420 2.89 -4.42 0.94
N THR A 421 2.69 -4.10 2.20
CA THR A 421 1.46 -3.50 2.74
C THR A 421 1.78 -2.24 3.51
N LYS A 422 0.77 -1.42 3.84
CA LYS A 422 0.96 -0.26 4.73
C LYS A 422 1.63 -0.62 6.06
N GLN A 423 1.34 -1.82 6.57
CA GLN A 423 1.73 -2.29 7.89
C GLN A 423 2.92 -3.26 7.87
N GLY A 424 3.49 -3.65 6.74
CA GLY A 424 4.58 -4.61 6.77
C GLY A 424 4.87 -5.29 5.45
N LEU A 425 5.98 -6.00 5.43
CA LEU A 425 6.39 -6.91 4.37
C LEU A 425 6.08 -8.33 4.82
N TYR A 426 5.28 -9.04 4.04
CA TYR A 426 4.83 -10.39 4.37
C TYR A 426 5.27 -11.41 3.33
N ARG A 427 5.66 -12.61 3.77
CA ARG A 427 5.78 -13.80 2.92
C ARG A 427 4.55 -14.67 3.12
N LEU A 428 3.93 -15.09 2.03
CA LEU A 428 2.74 -15.93 2.03
C LEU A 428 3.12 -17.36 1.67
N THR A 429 2.73 -18.31 2.51
CA THR A 429 3.07 -19.72 2.34
C THR A 429 1.82 -20.58 2.53
N ASP A 430 1.58 -21.46 1.57
CA ASP A 430 0.66 -22.60 1.69
C ASP A 430 1.48 -23.79 2.24
N THR A 431 1.29 -24.09 3.52
CA THR A 431 2.07 -25.09 4.28
C THR A 431 1.45 -26.47 4.27
N ASP A 432 0.23 -26.63 3.76
CA ASP A 432 -0.47 -27.90 3.63
C ASP A 432 -0.81 -28.27 2.17
N SER A 433 -0.42 -27.42 1.22
CA SER A 433 -0.59 -27.59 -0.23
C SER A 433 -2.05 -27.66 -0.68
N ASN A 434 -2.95 -26.97 0.03
CA ASN A 434 -4.38 -26.95 -0.30
C ASN A 434 -4.76 -25.89 -1.36
N GLY A 435 -3.82 -25.05 -1.78
CA GLY A 435 -4.03 -23.97 -2.74
C GLY A 435 -4.38 -22.60 -2.12
N GLU A 436 -4.41 -22.48 -0.79
CA GLU A 436 -4.56 -21.22 -0.06
C GLU A 436 -3.41 -21.06 0.96
N ALA A 437 -2.90 -19.85 1.12
CA ALA A 437 -1.88 -19.55 2.13
C ALA A 437 -2.48 -19.63 3.53
N ASP A 438 -1.91 -20.49 4.36
CA ASP A 438 -2.24 -20.60 5.78
C ASP A 438 -1.17 -19.99 6.70
N LEU A 439 -0.09 -19.45 6.14
CA LEU A 439 0.96 -18.77 6.88
C LEU A 439 1.32 -17.43 6.22
N PHE A 440 1.22 -16.37 7.02
CA PHE A 440 1.49 -14.98 6.66
C PHE A 440 2.66 -14.48 7.53
N GLU A 441 3.88 -14.80 7.11
CA GLU A 441 5.10 -14.48 7.87
C GLU A 441 5.41 -13.00 7.71
N CYS A 442 5.46 -12.26 8.81
CA CYS A 442 5.87 -10.87 8.82
C CYS A 442 7.40 -10.81 8.83
N LEU A 443 7.98 -10.37 7.72
CA LEU A 443 9.42 -10.24 7.59
C LEU A 443 9.93 -8.96 8.25
N ASN A 444 9.18 -7.86 8.12
CA ASN A 444 9.59 -6.57 8.69
C ASN A 444 8.39 -5.61 8.84
N GLN A 445 8.40 -4.80 9.91
CA GLN A 445 7.44 -3.72 10.17
C GLN A 445 8.12 -2.41 10.63
N GLY A 446 9.40 -2.21 10.30
CA GLY A 446 10.23 -1.15 10.87
C GLY A 446 9.91 0.29 10.44
N TRP A 447 8.90 0.50 9.61
CA TRP A 447 8.44 1.83 9.18
C TRP A 447 7.14 2.27 9.86
N GLY A 448 6.91 3.58 9.86
CA GLY A 448 5.78 4.25 10.48
C GLY A 448 4.55 4.27 9.57
N TYR A 449 3.40 4.49 10.19
CA TYR A 449 2.12 4.61 9.51
C TYR A 449 1.22 5.57 10.28
N THR A 450 0.82 6.68 9.66
CA THR A 450 0.06 7.76 10.30
C THR A 450 -1.44 7.49 10.39
N GLY A 451 -1.91 6.37 9.82
CA GLY A 451 -3.33 6.06 9.67
C GLY A 451 -4.00 6.76 8.47
N SER A 452 -3.25 7.56 7.69
CA SER A 452 -3.78 8.20 6.49
C SER A 452 -4.10 7.20 5.38
N TYR A 453 -5.19 7.41 4.64
CA TYR A 453 -5.51 6.60 3.48
C TYR A 453 -4.40 6.69 2.40
N ASN A 454 -3.66 7.80 2.32
CA ASN A 454 -2.55 8.01 1.37
C ASN A 454 -1.18 7.51 1.87
N ALA A 455 -1.07 6.96 3.08
CA ALA A 455 0.20 6.47 3.61
C ALA A 455 0.54 5.07 3.07
N PHE A 456 0.68 4.96 1.75
CA PHE A 456 0.99 3.72 1.05
C PHE A 456 2.46 3.31 1.17
N VAL A 457 2.69 2.02 0.93
CA VAL A 457 4.01 1.44 0.74
C VAL A 457 3.98 0.62 -0.54
N TYR A 458 4.86 0.96 -1.47
CA TYR A 458 4.93 0.37 -2.80
C TYR A 458 6.11 -0.60 -2.90
N GLY A 459 5.93 -1.64 -3.72
CA GLY A 459 6.86 -2.76 -3.82
C GLY A 459 6.44 -3.96 -2.96
N PRO A 460 7.32 -4.96 -2.76
CA PRO A 460 8.76 -4.88 -2.96
C PRO A 460 9.20 -5.06 -4.42
N VAL A 461 10.41 -4.61 -4.73
CA VAL A 461 11.25 -5.14 -5.81
C VAL A 461 12.56 -5.68 -5.21
N PHE A 462 13.34 -6.41 -5.99
CA PHE A 462 14.63 -6.92 -5.55
C PHE A 462 15.79 -6.19 -6.22
N ASP A 463 16.73 -5.68 -5.43
CA ASP A 463 18.01 -5.22 -5.96
C ASP A 463 18.91 -6.40 -6.38
N LYS A 464 20.08 -6.11 -6.95
CA LYS A 464 21.05 -7.14 -7.39
C LYS A 464 21.53 -8.07 -6.28
N ALA A 465 21.58 -7.58 -5.04
CA ALA A 465 21.99 -8.36 -3.88
C ALA A 465 20.84 -9.17 -3.25
N GLY A 466 19.63 -9.06 -3.82
CA GLY A 466 18.44 -9.73 -3.31
C GLY A 466 17.83 -9.05 -2.09
N ASN A 467 18.19 -7.81 -1.78
CA ASN A 467 17.47 -7.05 -0.78
C ASN A 467 16.09 -6.68 -1.31
N PHE A 468 15.09 -6.63 -0.42
CA PHE A 468 13.80 -6.05 -0.75
C PHE A 468 13.93 -4.52 -0.73
N ILE A 469 13.45 -3.87 -1.78
CA ILE A 469 13.37 -2.41 -1.84
C ILE A 469 11.89 -2.02 -1.88
N LEU A 470 11.49 -1.10 -1.01
CA LEU A 470 10.15 -0.53 -0.96
C LEU A 470 10.21 0.99 -1.01
N ALA A 471 9.16 1.62 -1.50
CA ALA A 471 9.00 3.07 -1.47
C ALA A 471 7.83 3.43 -0.54
N SER A 472 8.13 4.13 0.56
CA SER A 472 7.13 4.61 1.52
C SER A 472 6.67 6.02 1.14
N ALA A 473 5.36 6.23 1.04
CA ALA A 473 4.78 7.53 0.76
C ALA A 473 5.09 8.53 1.89
N GLY A 474 5.39 9.77 1.52
CA GLY A 474 5.53 10.90 2.44
C GLY A 474 4.24 11.71 2.59
N HIS A 475 3.22 11.45 1.77
CA HIS A 475 1.93 12.13 1.87
C HIS A 475 1.31 11.92 3.26
N SER A 476 0.95 13.02 3.91
CA SER A 476 0.45 13.02 5.29
C SER A 476 1.42 12.33 6.25
N GLY A 477 2.72 12.36 5.91
CA GLY A 477 3.81 12.01 6.79
C GLY A 477 3.96 13.05 7.88
N ARG A 478 4.38 12.58 9.04
CA ARG A 478 4.84 13.42 10.15
C ARG A 478 6.27 13.03 10.45
N TRP A 479 7.08 13.98 10.91
CA TRP A 479 8.49 13.70 11.17
C TRP A 479 8.70 12.56 12.18
N ASP A 480 7.81 12.43 13.16
CA ASP A 480 7.84 11.39 14.20
C ASP A 480 7.32 10.01 13.73
N SER A 481 6.87 9.89 12.48
CA SER A 481 6.40 8.64 11.87
C SER A 481 7.50 8.05 10.99
N PRO A 482 8.29 7.09 11.50
CA PRO A 482 9.58 6.71 10.91
C PRO A 482 9.46 6.25 9.45
N TYR A 483 10.45 6.58 8.63
CA TYR A 483 10.60 6.21 7.22
C TYR A 483 9.50 6.67 6.24
N MET A 484 8.54 7.51 6.66
CA MET A 484 7.61 8.11 5.69
C MET A 484 8.34 9.05 4.71
N GLY A 485 8.13 8.84 3.41
CA GLY A 485 8.82 9.56 2.34
C GLY A 485 10.19 9.00 1.97
N TRP A 486 10.48 7.75 2.34
CA TRP A 486 11.77 7.09 2.09
C TRP A 486 11.70 5.92 1.11
N GLY A 487 12.79 5.74 0.36
CA GLY A 487 13.15 4.44 -0.18
C GLY A 487 13.85 3.62 0.90
N ILE A 488 13.29 2.45 1.22
CA ILE A 488 13.80 1.55 2.26
C ILE A 488 14.36 0.27 1.65
N ARG A 489 15.48 -0.21 2.21
CA ARG A 489 16.11 -1.48 1.90
C ARG A 489 15.90 -2.43 3.07
N ILE A 490 15.48 -3.65 2.79
CA ILE A 490 15.38 -4.72 3.78
C ILE A 490 16.25 -5.90 3.33
N SER A 491 17.07 -6.43 4.23
CA SER A 491 17.96 -7.56 3.94
C SER A 491 17.19 -8.79 3.42
N PRO A 492 17.84 -9.72 2.68
CA PRO A 492 17.14 -10.82 2.03
C PRO A 492 16.40 -11.76 3.00
N ASP A 493 16.84 -11.80 4.27
CA ASP A 493 16.22 -12.54 5.38
C ASP A 493 15.06 -11.77 6.06
N GLY A 494 14.84 -10.50 5.71
CA GLY A 494 13.82 -9.64 6.32
C GLY A 494 14.27 -8.86 7.56
N ALA A 495 15.41 -9.19 8.14
CA ALA A 495 15.74 -8.79 9.52
C ALA A 495 16.17 -7.32 9.67
N LYS A 496 16.93 -6.77 8.72
CA LYS A 496 17.52 -5.44 8.81
C LYS A 496 16.85 -4.48 7.83
N LEU A 497 16.42 -3.32 8.33
CA LEU A 497 15.92 -2.21 7.52
C LEU A 497 16.95 -1.07 7.51
N ASP A 498 17.27 -0.56 6.32
CA ASP A 498 18.13 0.60 6.09
C ASP A 498 17.41 1.65 5.22
N ALA A 499 17.66 2.93 5.49
CA ALA A 499 17.23 4.03 4.62
C ALA A 499 18.18 4.15 3.41
N ILE A 500 17.63 4.33 2.20
CA ILE A 500 18.43 4.54 0.98
C ILE A 500 18.45 6.01 0.61
N CYS A 501 17.28 6.55 0.29
CA CYS A 501 17.07 7.91 -0.17
C CYS A 501 15.77 8.45 0.41
N SER A 502 15.64 9.77 0.44
CA SER A 502 14.47 10.46 0.97
C SER A 502 13.82 11.32 -0.13
N GLY A 503 12.70 11.94 0.18
CA GLY A 503 12.08 12.93 -0.68
C GLY A 503 10.87 12.47 -1.44
N PHE A 504 10.30 11.30 -1.13
CA PHE A 504 9.11 10.79 -1.83
C PHE A 504 7.81 11.33 -1.24
N ARG A 505 6.90 11.78 -2.10
CA ARG A 505 5.53 12.14 -1.77
C ARG A 505 4.60 10.94 -1.95
N GLU A 506 4.40 10.54 -3.20
CA GLU A 506 3.51 9.46 -3.64
C GLU A 506 4.21 8.62 -4.72
N PRO A 507 5.08 7.68 -4.30
CA PRO A 507 5.91 6.90 -5.21
C PRO A 507 5.18 5.66 -5.78
N ASN A 508 4.07 5.86 -6.50
CA ASN A 508 3.14 4.79 -6.92
C ASN A 508 3.74 3.73 -7.87
N GLY A 509 4.91 3.97 -8.46
CA GLY A 509 5.62 2.95 -9.23
C GLY A 509 7.01 2.69 -8.68
N ILE A 510 7.41 1.42 -8.65
CA ILE A 510 8.76 0.97 -8.34
C ILE A 510 9.12 -0.19 -9.27
N GLY A 511 10.35 -0.20 -9.79
CA GLY A 511 10.84 -1.20 -10.74
C GLY A 511 12.36 -1.27 -10.77
N THR A 512 12.90 -2.30 -11.42
CA THR A 512 14.34 -2.45 -11.65
C THR A 512 14.67 -2.28 -13.12
N PHE A 513 15.88 -1.82 -13.43
CA PHE A 513 16.36 -1.59 -14.78
C PHE A 513 17.77 -2.12 -14.99
N GLY A 514 17.97 -2.79 -16.12
CA GLY A 514 19.26 -3.22 -16.61
C GLY A 514 19.86 -4.40 -15.83
N PRO A 515 21.05 -4.87 -16.26
CA PRO A 515 21.71 -6.04 -15.68
C PRO A 515 22.16 -5.81 -14.23
N ASP A 516 22.34 -4.56 -13.81
CA ASP A 516 22.67 -4.20 -12.44
C ASP A 516 21.45 -4.08 -11.53
N ARG A 517 20.23 -4.23 -12.08
CA ARG A 517 18.96 -4.08 -11.38
C ARG A 517 18.89 -2.75 -10.61
N ASP A 518 19.32 -1.67 -11.26
CA ASP A 518 19.20 -0.33 -10.71
C ASP A 518 17.72 -0.05 -10.43
N VAL A 519 17.40 0.49 -9.26
CA VAL A 519 16.01 0.65 -8.82
C VAL A 519 15.50 2.04 -9.18
N PHE A 520 14.30 2.10 -9.75
CA PHE A 520 13.64 3.34 -10.13
C PHE A 520 12.28 3.45 -9.46
N VAL A 521 11.90 4.69 -9.16
CA VAL A 521 10.61 5.04 -8.57
C VAL A 521 9.94 6.09 -9.44
N SER A 522 8.70 5.86 -9.86
CA SER A 522 7.87 6.87 -10.50
C SER A 522 6.98 7.52 -9.46
N GLU A 523 6.96 8.85 -9.47
CA GLU A 523 6.35 9.66 -8.42
C GLU A 523 5.26 10.57 -8.98
N ASN A 524 4.19 10.73 -8.21
CA ASN A 524 3.04 11.55 -8.61
C ASN A 524 3.22 13.03 -8.24
N GLN A 525 2.76 13.88 -9.16
CA GLN A 525 2.69 15.34 -8.99
C GLN A 525 1.86 15.73 -7.76
N GLY A 526 2.25 16.81 -7.09
CA GLY A 526 1.50 17.42 -5.98
C GLY A 526 2.35 18.32 -5.10
N GLN A 527 2.13 18.35 -3.78
CA GLN A 527 2.92 19.21 -2.89
C GLN A 527 4.42 18.89 -3.05
N TRP A 528 5.27 19.90 -3.23
CA TRP A 528 6.72 19.74 -3.46
C TRP A 528 7.11 19.06 -4.78
N MET A 529 6.15 18.41 -5.48
CA MET A 529 6.35 17.68 -6.72
C MET A 529 5.74 18.42 -7.89
N ALA A 530 6.58 19.11 -8.66
CA ALA A 530 6.17 19.94 -9.80
C ALA A 530 5.33 19.20 -10.84
N ALA A 531 5.82 18.05 -11.28
CA ALA A 531 5.24 17.16 -12.26
C ALA A 531 5.57 15.72 -11.88
N CYS A 532 4.98 14.74 -12.58
CA CYS A 532 5.40 13.35 -12.40
C CYS A 532 6.86 13.18 -12.82
N LYS A 533 7.59 12.28 -12.16
CA LYS A 533 9.01 12.05 -12.46
C LYS A 533 9.44 10.62 -12.18
N LEU A 534 10.55 10.20 -12.79
CA LEU A 534 11.23 8.93 -12.59
C LEU A 534 12.56 9.17 -11.88
N ASN A 535 12.66 8.73 -10.63
CA ASN A 535 13.84 8.88 -9.79
C ASN A 535 14.68 7.59 -9.79
N HIS A 536 16.00 7.70 -9.94
CA HIS A 536 16.93 6.58 -9.73
C HIS A 536 17.25 6.43 -8.24
N VAL A 537 16.77 5.40 -7.56
CA VAL A 537 16.95 5.21 -6.10
C VAL A 537 18.45 5.09 -5.77
N THR A 538 19.04 6.16 -5.26
CA THR A 538 20.48 6.29 -5.01
C THR A 538 20.71 6.68 -3.55
N PRO A 539 21.64 6.02 -2.82
CA PRO A 539 21.96 6.36 -1.45
C PRO A 539 22.20 7.85 -1.22
N GLY A 540 21.54 8.43 -0.22
CA GLY A 540 21.75 9.82 0.22
C GLY A 540 21.04 10.91 -0.62
N LYS A 541 20.42 10.57 -1.76
CA LYS A 541 19.66 11.56 -2.55
C LYS A 541 18.36 11.97 -1.88
N PHE A 542 17.95 13.22 -2.12
CA PHE A 542 16.69 13.81 -1.68
C PHE A 542 15.84 14.23 -2.88
N TYR A 543 14.67 13.61 -3.04
CA TYR A 543 13.75 13.84 -4.16
C TYR A 543 12.69 14.91 -3.91
N GLY A 544 12.77 15.71 -2.84
CA GLY A 544 12.04 16.98 -2.76
C GLY A 544 10.88 17.04 -1.76
N HIS A 545 10.17 15.94 -1.47
CA HIS A 545 9.09 15.98 -0.47
C HIS A 545 9.64 15.87 0.96
N PRO A 546 9.09 16.60 1.95
CA PRO A 546 9.50 16.43 3.35
C PRO A 546 9.44 14.95 3.78
N SER A 547 10.52 14.48 4.41
CA SER A 547 10.67 13.07 4.78
C SER A 547 10.85 12.95 6.28
N ALA A 548 10.26 11.93 6.87
CA ALA A 548 10.28 11.72 8.31
C ALA A 548 11.65 11.23 8.79
N TRP A 549 11.79 11.00 10.11
CA TRP A 549 12.95 10.29 10.66
C TRP A 549 13.26 9.03 9.82
N PRO A 550 14.51 8.75 9.44
CA PRO A 550 15.76 9.24 10.02
C PRO A 550 16.26 10.59 9.48
N ALA A 551 15.48 11.33 8.69
CA ALA A 551 15.87 12.70 8.30
C ALA A 551 15.98 13.59 9.56
N PRO A 552 16.92 14.55 9.61
CA PRO A 552 16.96 15.53 10.69
C PRO A 552 15.66 16.33 10.80
N GLN A 553 15.18 16.58 12.03
CA GLN A 553 13.92 17.30 12.25
C GLN A 553 13.97 18.73 11.72
N GLU A 554 15.13 19.35 11.83
CA GLU A 554 15.40 20.71 11.38
C GLU A 554 15.26 20.89 9.87
N GLU A 555 15.41 19.82 9.08
CA GLU A 555 15.29 19.81 7.62
C GLU A 555 13.83 19.60 7.14
N TYR A 556 12.96 19.09 8.01
CA TYR A 556 11.58 18.75 7.68
C TYR A 556 10.80 19.96 7.13
N GLY A 557 10.46 19.94 5.84
CA GLY A 557 9.74 21.04 5.20
C GLY A 557 10.57 22.28 4.87
N LYS A 558 11.90 22.23 5.02
CA LYS A 558 12.78 23.41 4.87
C LYS A 558 13.79 23.32 3.72
N HIS A 559 13.81 22.22 2.96
CA HIS A 559 14.65 22.13 1.78
C HIS A 559 14.28 23.19 0.74
N THR A 560 15.31 23.71 0.05
CA THR A 560 15.18 24.68 -1.06
C THR A 560 15.64 24.14 -2.40
N ARG A 561 16.15 22.90 -2.42
CA ARG A 561 16.59 22.16 -3.61
C ARG A 561 16.37 20.66 -3.41
N PHE A 562 16.40 19.92 -4.50
CA PHE A 562 16.31 18.46 -4.53
C PHE A 562 17.17 17.92 -5.68
N ASP A 563 17.52 16.63 -5.62
CA ASP A 563 18.28 15.96 -6.66
C ASP A 563 17.42 15.72 -7.91
N PRO A 564 17.96 15.97 -9.12
CA PRO A 564 17.18 15.87 -10.35
C PRO A 564 16.74 14.41 -10.60
N PRO A 565 15.51 14.20 -11.11
CA PRO A 565 15.08 12.88 -11.57
C PRO A 565 15.81 12.50 -12.87
N ALA A 566 15.79 11.21 -13.20
CA ALA A 566 16.24 10.74 -14.50
C ALA A 566 15.32 11.24 -15.63
N VAL A 567 14.01 11.25 -15.39
CA VAL A 567 13.02 11.70 -16.37
C VAL A 567 11.92 12.49 -15.69
N TRP A 568 11.57 13.66 -16.23
CA TRP A 568 10.31 14.34 -16.00
C TRP A 568 9.26 13.86 -16.98
N PHE A 569 8.07 13.56 -16.49
CA PHE A 569 6.91 13.31 -17.33
C PHE A 569 6.12 14.61 -17.49
N PRO A 570 5.94 15.10 -18.73
CA PRO A 570 5.12 16.29 -18.97
C PRO A 570 3.71 16.08 -18.45
N TYR A 571 3.15 17.06 -17.74
CA TYR A 571 1.82 16.95 -17.14
C TYR A 571 0.70 16.71 -18.17
N LYS A 572 0.90 17.18 -19.41
CA LYS A 572 -0.03 16.92 -20.52
C LYS A 572 0.00 15.46 -21.00
N LEU A 573 1.11 14.75 -20.80
CA LEU A 573 1.30 13.35 -21.16
C LEU A 573 0.87 12.41 -20.02
N ALA A 574 1.47 12.56 -18.84
CA ALA A 574 1.21 11.72 -17.67
C ALA A 574 1.01 12.59 -16.42
N ARG A 575 -0.05 12.30 -15.68
CA ARG A 575 -0.52 13.08 -14.52
C ARG A 575 -0.41 12.32 -13.21
N SER A 576 -0.32 11.00 -13.27
CA SER A 576 -0.28 10.09 -12.13
C SER A 576 0.45 8.81 -12.55
N THR A 577 1.78 8.87 -12.62
CA THR A 577 2.62 7.74 -13.03
C THR A 577 2.56 6.57 -12.06
N THR A 578 2.61 5.34 -12.57
CA THR A 578 2.41 4.12 -11.78
C THR A 578 3.45 3.05 -12.12
N GLY A 579 3.11 1.75 -12.01
CA GLY A 579 4.03 0.63 -12.19
C GLY A 579 5.03 0.79 -13.34
N ILE A 580 6.25 0.30 -13.09
CA ILE A 580 7.40 0.37 -14.00
C ILE A 580 7.80 -1.05 -14.36
N VAL A 581 8.09 -1.31 -15.62
CA VAL A 581 8.71 -2.57 -16.03
C VAL A 581 9.68 -2.36 -17.19
N GLU A 582 10.77 -3.13 -17.22
CA GLU A 582 11.70 -3.16 -18.35
C GLU A 582 11.19 -4.13 -19.43
N ILE A 583 11.33 -3.72 -20.70
CA ILE A 583 11.15 -4.60 -21.84
C ILE A 583 12.40 -5.47 -21.97
N THR A 584 12.33 -6.72 -21.54
CA THR A 584 13.50 -7.62 -21.51
C THR A 584 13.56 -8.58 -22.69
N ASP A 585 12.57 -8.56 -23.58
CA ASP A 585 12.40 -9.56 -24.64
C ASP A 585 12.07 -8.93 -26.00
N ASP A 586 12.80 -9.32 -27.04
CA ASP A 586 12.64 -8.82 -28.40
C ASP A 586 11.31 -9.25 -29.06
N ARG A 587 10.61 -10.25 -28.48
CA ARG A 587 9.25 -10.64 -28.87
C ARG A 587 8.23 -9.51 -28.68
N PHE A 588 8.55 -8.49 -27.88
CA PHE A 588 7.70 -7.32 -27.66
C PHE A 588 8.10 -6.11 -28.53
N GLY A 589 8.74 -6.36 -29.67
CA GLY A 589 9.09 -5.33 -30.64
C GLY A 589 10.48 -4.71 -30.38
N PRO A 590 10.79 -3.57 -31.03
CA PRO A 590 12.17 -3.10 -31.20
C PRO A 590 12.77 -2.40 -29.97
N PHE A 591 12.08 -2.40 -28.82
CA PHE A 591 12.37 -1.52 -27.68
C PHE A 591 12.95 -2.25 -26.46
N LYS A 592 13.55 -3.43 -26.64
CA LYS A 592 14.26 -4.13 -25.56
C LYS A 592 15.31 -3.22 -24.90
N GLY A 593 15.40 -3.30 -23.57
CA GLY A 593 16.27 -2.44 -22.75
C GLY A 593 15.69 -1.04 -22.49
N GLN A 594 14.39 -0.83 -22.76
CA GLN A 594 13.67 0.39 -22.39
C GLN A 594 12.63 0.08 -21.31
N LEU A 595 12.21 1.12 -20.59
CA LEU A 595 11.17 1.03 -19.57
C LEU A 595 9.80 1.35 -20.16
N VAL A 596 8.77 0.70 -19.63
CA VAL A 596 7.37 1.08 -19.76
C VAL A 596 6.89 1.58 -18.40
N VAL A 597 6.26 2.74 -18.39
CA VAL A 597 5.72 3.36 -17.16
C VAL A 597 4.25 3.67 -17.35
N GLY A 598 3.42 3.15 -16.44
CA GLY A 598 1.98 3.37 -16.46
C GLY A 598 1.58 4.80 -16.07
N ASP A 599 0.40 5.23 -16.48
CA ASP A 599 -0.28 6.41 -15.97
C ASP A 599 -1.73 6.09 -15.64
N PHE A 600 -2.08 6.32 -14.37
CA PHE A 600 -3.38 6.00 -13.82
C PHE A 600 -4.48 6.88 -14.43
N GLN A 601 -4.28 8.20 -14.45
CA GLN A 601 -5.37 9.13 -14.72
C GLN A 601 -5.80 9.09 -16.19
N ASN A 602 -4.84 9.05 -17.12
CA ASN A 602 -5.08 9.02 -18.55
C ASN A 602 -5.26 7.59 -19.09
N ALA A 603 -5.07 6.56 -18.25
CA ALA A 603 -5.16 5.16 -18.64
C ALA A 603 -4.31 4.83 -19.88
N ILE A 604 -3.02 5.17 -19.77
CA ILE A 604 -2.01 4.94 -20.80
C ILE A 604 -0.78 4.27 -20.19
N VAL A 605 0.11 3.82 -21.07
CA VAL A 605 1.50 3.56 -20.75
C VAL A 605 2.40 4.44 -21.61
N THR A 606 3.51 4.84 -21.05
CA THR A 606 4.57 5.62 -21.70
C THR A 606 5.80 4.74 -21.90
N ARG A 607 6.60 5.05 -22.93
CA ARG A 607 7.89 4.40 -23.20
C ARG A 607 8.99 5.35 -22.75
N VAL A 608 9.95 4.84 -21.99
CA VAL A 608 11.08 5.60 -21.45
C VAL A 608 12.38 4.93 -21.87
N GLN A 609 13.24 5.67 -22.55
CA GLN A 609 14.61 5.26 -22.82
C GLN A 609 15.55 6.04 -21.90
N LEU A 610 16.43 5.30 -21.21
CA LEU A 610 17.42 5.86 -20.31
C LEU A 610 18.82 5.75 -20.93
N GLU A 611 19.69 6.69 -20.56
CA GLU A 611 21.13 6.61 -20.74
C GLU A 611 21.85 7.12 -19.49
N LYS A 612 23.13 6.76 -19.36
CA LYS A 612 23.96 7.17 -18.23
C LYS A 612 25.03 8.15 -18.72
N VAL A 613 24.90 9.42 -18.32
CA VAL A 613 25.84 10.49 -18.69
C VAL A 613 26.61 10.91 -17.44
N ASN A 614 27.94 10.75 -17.48
CA ASN A 614 28.84 11.02 -16.35
C ASN A 614 28.41 10.31 -15.05
N GLY A 615 27.84 9.11 -15.15
CA GLY A 615 27.40 8.33 -14.00
C GLY A 615 25.97 8.62 -13.53
N GLU A 616 25.29 9.61 -14.09
CA GLU A 616 23.90 9.95 -13.75
C GLU A 616 22.93 9.52 -14.84
N TYR A 617 21.78 9.01 -14.43
CA TYR A 617 20.72 8.66 -15.38
C TYR A 617 19.99 9.91 -15.86
N GLN A 618 19.71 9.92 -17.16
CA GLN A 618 18.81 10.84 -17.81
C GLN A 618 18.16 10.15 -19.02
N GLY A 619 17.13 10.73 -19.61
CA GLY A 619 16.49 10.06 -20.75
C GLY A 619 15.29 10.77 -21.33
N ALA A 620 14.68 10.08 -22.31
CA ALA A 620 13.52 10.53 -23.04
C ALA A 620 12.28 9.69 -22.74
N VAL A 621 11.12 10.35 -22.82
CA VAL A 621 9.80 9.72 -22.70
C VAL A 621 8.93 10.00 -23.94
N TRP A 622 8.17 8.99 -24.35
CA TRP A 622 7.15 9.04 -25.40
C TRP A 622 5.80 8.53 -24.88
N PRO A 623 4.66 8.99 -25.44
CA PRO A 623 3.45 8.19 -25.43
C PRO A 623 3.72 6.82 -26.06
N PHE A 624 3.01 5.78 -25.62
CA PHE A 624 3.20 4.44 -26.18
C PHE A 624 1.89 3.73 -26.48
N LEU A 625 1.17 3.28 -25.45
CA LEU A 625 -0.13 2.62 -25.64
C LEU A 625 -1.19 3.32 -24.80
N LYS A 626 -2.43 3.35 -25.30
CA LYS A 626 -3.54 4.11 -24.72
C LYS A 626 -4.84 3.32 -24.79
N GLN A 627 -5.87 3.84 -24.13
CA GLN A 627 -7.22 3.28 -24.10
C GLN A 627 -7.33 1.96 -23.33
N PHE A 628 -6.55 1.83 -22.25
CA PHE A 628 -6.77 0.76 -21.27
C PHE A 628 -8.15 0.91 -20.61
N GLN A 629 -8.73 -0.20 -20.18
CA GLN A 629 -10.12 -0.25 -19.71
C GLN A 629 -10.31 0.27 -18.28
N SER A 630 -9.23 0.43 -17.52
CA SER A 630 -9.21 1.03 -16.18
C SER A 630 -7.93 1.88 -15.99
N GLY A 631 -7.80 2.57 -14.86
CA GLY A 631 -6.59 3.34 -14.55
C GLY A 631 -5.38 2.43 -14.42
N VAL A 632 -4.36 2.61 -15.25
CA VAL A 632 -3.17 1.74 -15.26
C VAL A 632 -2.43 1.91 -13.93
N ASN A 633 -2.38 0.86 -13.10
CA ASN A 633 -1.77 0.93 -11.78
C ASN A 633 -0.52 0.05 -11.65
N ARG A 634 -0.54 -1.17 -12.20
CA ARG A 634 0.59 -2.09 -12.14
C ARG A 634 0.91 -2.64 -13.52
N LEU A 635 2.18 -2.95 -13.73
CA LEU A 635 2.71 -3.58 -14.93
C LEU A 635 3.53 -4.81 -14.53
N ALA A 636 3.46 -5.86 -15.35
CA ALA A 636 4.32 -7.04 -15.23
C ALA A 636 4.71 -7.51 -16.63
N TYR A 637 5.96 -7.94 -16.79
CA TYR A 637 6.43 -8.50 -18.04
C TYR A 637 6.40 -10.02 -17.94
N GLY A 638 5.59 -10.65 -18.79
CA GLY A 638 5.34 -12.08 -18.74
C GLY A 638 6.49 -12.91 -19.31
N PRO A 639 6.67 -14.15 -18.85
CA PRO A 639 7.65 -15.08 -19.43
C PRO A 639 7.34 -15.43 -20.90
N ASP A 640 6.11 -15.17 -21.35
CA ASP A 640 5.68 -15.29 -22.75
C ASP A 640 6.08 -14.09 -23.63
N GLY A 641 6.82 -13.11 -23.08
CA GLY A 641 7.32 -11.94 -23.82
C GLY A 641 6.25 -10.88 -24.08
N LYS A 642 5.23 -10.82 -23.22
CA LYS A 642 4.10 -9.88 -23.32
C LYS A 642 4.00 -8.98 -22.10
N LEU A 643 3.39 -7.81 -22.29
CA LEU A 643 3.14 -6.87 -21.20
C LEU A 643 1.77 -7.13 -20.59
N TYR A 644 1.70 -7.24 -19.27
CA TYR A 644 0.46 -7.39 -18.49
C TYR A 644 0.18 -6.10 -17.73
N ILE A 645 -1.09 -5.70 -17.71
CA ILE A 645 -1.56 -4.42 -17.19
C ILE A 645 -2.67 -4.68 -16.18
N GLY A 646 -2.41 -4.29 -14.93
CA GLY A 646 -3.36 -4.31 -13.84
C GLY A 646 -3.96 -2.92 -13.67
N GLY A 647 -5.27 -2.83 -13.82
CA GLY A 647 -6.02 -1.59 -13.74
C GLY A 647 -6.86 -1.49 -12.47
N CYS A 648 -6.96 -0.28 -11.92
CA CYS A 648 -7.89 0.05 -10.86
C CYS A 648 -8.38 1.50 -10.96
N GLN A 649 -9.53 1.79 -10.35
CA GLN A 649 -10.01 3.10 -9.94
C GLN A 649 -11.13 2.95 -8.91
N ALA A 650 -11.37 4.00 -8.15
CA ALA A 650 -12.46 4.06 -7.17
C ALA A 650 -13.16 5.41 -7.35
N PRO A 651 -14.35 5.46 -7.97
CA PRO A 651 -14.97 6.71 -8.43
C PRO A 651 -15.16 7.80 -7.36
N LEU A 652 -15.29 7.42 -6.08
CA LEU A 652 -15.44 8.37 -4.95
C LEU A 652 -14.10 8.90 -4.39
N SER A 653 -12.95 8.44 -4.90
CA SER A 653 -11.63 8.78 -4.36
C SER A 653 -10.59 9.05 -5.46
N TRP A 654 -10.39 8.12 -6.38
CA TRP A 654 -9.46 8.21 -7.50
C TRP A 654 -10.15 7.82 -8.80
N LYS A 655 -10.25 8.78 -9.72
CA LYS A 655 -10.93 8.60 -10.99
C LYS A 655 -9.95 8.65 -12.16
N ALA A 656 -10.02 7.65 -13.03
CA ALA A 656 -9.35 7.65 -14.31
C ALA A 656 -10.33 8.06 -15.42
N VAL A 657 -9.81 8.37 -16.61
CA VAL A 657 -10.65 8.58 -17.82
C VAL A 657 -11.30 7.28 -18.31
N ALA A 658 -10.78 6.15 -17.87
CA ALA A 658 -11.21 4.83 -18.29
C ALA A 658 -12.57 4.42 -17.68
N PRO A 659 -13.32 3.50 -18.32
CA PRO A 659 -14.70 3.22 -17.94
C PRO A 659 -14.88 2.20 -16.80
N LEU A 660 -13.89 1.35 -16.50
CA LEU A 660 -14.05 0.24 -15.55
C LEU A 660 -13.30 0.47 -14.24
N ASP A 661 -13.90 0.05 -13.13
CA ASP A 661 -13.29 0.14 -11.79
C ASP A 661 -12.02 -0.72 -11.65
N PHE A 662 -11.92 -1.83 -12.36
CA PHE A 662 -10.71 -2.63 -12.44
C PHE A 662 -10.63 -3.37 -13.77
N ALA A 663 -9.41 -3.70 -14.19
CA ALA A 663 -9.14 -4.43 -15.42
C ALA A 663 -7.88 -5.30 -15.27
N LEU A 664 -7.83 -6.40 -16.02
CA LEU A 664 -6.58 -7.10 -16.31
C LEU A 664 -6.49 -7.26 -17.84
N GLU A 665 -5.45 -6.69 -18.41
CA GLU A 665 -5.21 -6.70 -19.86
C GLU A 665 -3.79 -7.21 -20.16
N ARG A 666 -3.60 -7.75 -21.36
CA ARG A 666 -2.30 -8.15 -21.89
C ARG A 666 -2.10 -7.57 -23.27
N VAL A 667 -0.91 -7.08 -23.55
CA VAL A 667 -0.52 -6.56 -24.85
C VAL A 667 0.54 -7.47 -25.46
N SER A 668 0.43 -7.74 -26.77
CA SER A 668 1.43 -8.39 -27.58
C SER A 668 1.84 -7.52 -28.77
N TYR A 669 3.07 -7.74 -29.26
CA TYR A 669 3.54 -7.20 -30.52
C TYR A 669 2.99 -8.02 -31.69
N THR A 670 2.55 -7.36 -32.77
CA THR A 670 1.93 -8.01 -33.93
C THR A 670 2.94 -8.55 -34.94
N GLY A 671 4.23 -8.22 -34.77
CA GLY A 671 5.28 -8.46 -35.77
C GLY A 671 5.52 -7.27 -36.71
N LYS A 672 4.63 -6.27 -36.75
CA LYS A 672 4.79 -5.10 -37.63
C LYS A 672 5.67 -4.04 -36.97
N LEU A 673 6.85 -3.80 -37.54
CA LEU A 673 7.81 -2.80 -37.05
C LEU A 673 7.21 -1.39 -37.16
N PRO A 674 7.02 -0.64 -36.06
CA PRO A 674 6.59 0.75 -36.14
C PRO A 674 7.71 1.63 -36.70
N PHE A 675 7.38 2.75 -37.33
CA PHE A 675 8.36 3.80 -37.62
C PHE A 675 8.35 4.81 -36.47
N GLU A 676 9.41 4.79 -35.65
CA GLU A 676 9.55 5.57 -34.43
C GLU A 676 11.01 5.94 -34.17
N VAL A 677 11.24 6.97 -33.34
CA VAL A 677 12.54 7.20 -32.71
C VAL A 677 12.73 6.11 -31.65
N LYS A 678 13.71 5.24 -31.86
CA LYS A 678 14.08 4.16 -30.95
C LYS A 678 14.85 4.70 -29.74
N GLU A 679 15.91 5.46 -29.95
CA GLU A 679 16.85 5.93 -28.92
C GLU A 679 17.21 7.39 -29.15
N VAL A 680 17.47 8.11 -28.05
CA VAL A 680 17.97 9.49 -28.05
C VAL A 680 19.20 9.56 -27.17
N HIS A 681 20.31 9.99 -27.75
CA HIS A 681 21.56 10.21 -27.03
C HIS A 681 21.91 11.69 -27.00
N ALA A 682 22.06 12.26 -25.82
CA ALA A 682 22.57 13.61 -25.66
C ALA A 682 24.01 13.69 -26.16
N LEU A 683 24.29 14.68 -27.00
CA LEU A 683 25.63 15.11 -27.40
C LEU A 683 25.91 16.47 -26.75
N ARG A 684 27.14 16.98 -26.89
CA ARG A 684 27.48 18.33 -26.37
C ARG A 684 26.73 19.45 -27.10
N ASP A 685 26.43 19.23 -28.37
CA ASP A 685 25.84 20.20 -29.29
C ASP A 685 24.45 19.80 -29.79
N GLY A 686 23.77 18.84 -29.15
CA GLY A 686 22.41 18.45 -29.52
C GLY A 686 22.13 16.96 -29.24
N PHE A 687 21.50 16.25 -30.18
CA PHE A 687 21.11 14.85 -30.02
C PHE A 687 21.59 13.97 -31.18
N GLU A 688 21.86 12.69 -30.91
CA GLU A 688 21.78 11.61 -31.90
C GLU A 688 20.47 10.86 -31.70
N LEU A 689 19.62 10.87 -32.73
CA LEU A 689 18.37 10.10 -32.77
C LEU A 689 18.62 8.83 -33.57
N THR A 690 18.24 7.67 -33.03
CA THR A 690 18.20 6.40 -33.77
C THR A 690 16.75 6.02 -34.05
N PHE A 691 16.44 5.63 -35.28
CA PHE A 691 15.09 5.26 -35.74
C PHE A 691 14.94 3.75 -35.89
N THR A 692 13.72 3.25 -35.76
CA THR A 692 13.39 1.84 -35.97
C THR A 692 13.40 1.43 -37.45
N GLN A 693 13.26 2.39 -38.37
CA GLN A 693 13.32 2.16 -39.82
C GLN A 693 14.11 3.29 -40.51
N PRO A 694 14.63 3.06 -41.73
CA PRO A 694 15.31 4.09 -42.50
C PRO A 694 14.44 5.33 -42.77
N VAL A 695 14.95 6.51 -42.44
CA VAL A 695 14.30 7.79 -42.71
C VAL A 695 14.40 8.19 -44.19
N GLU A 696 13.46 9.00 -44.66
CA GLU A 696 13.59 9.73 -45.91
C GLU A 696 14.64 10.84 -45.70
N ALA A 697 15.76 10.75 -46.44
CA ALA A 697 16.95 11.51 -46.15
C ALA A 697 16.78 13.02 -46.33
N LYS A 698 15.98 13.46 -47.31
CA LYS A 698 15.80 14.89 -47.58
C LYS A 698 15.00 15.56 -46.46
N ALA A 699 13.85 15.01 -46.10
CA ALA A 699 13.02 15.51 -45.00
C ALA A 699 13.78 15.44 -43.68
N ALA A 700 14.39 14.30 -43.35
CA ALA A 700 15.08 14.14 -42.08
C ALA A 700 16.37 14.99 -41.92
N ALA A 701 16.97 15.45 -43.04
CA ALA A 701 18.11 16.37 -43.03
C ALA A 701 17.70 17.85 -43.00
N ASP A 702 16.41 18.16 -43.12
CA ASP A 702 15.91 19.54 -43.04
C ASP A 702 15.75 19.96 -41.56
N PRO A 703 16.50 20.97 -41.07
CA PRO A 703 16.33 21.48 -39.71
C PRO A 703 14.91 21.93 -39.38
N GLU A 704 14.14 22.39 -40.37
CA GLU A 704 12.75 22.84 -40.19
C GLU A 704 11.78 21.67 -39.96
N SER A 705 12.21 20.41 -40.16
CA SER A 705 11.42 19.23 -39.79
C SER A 705 11.32 19.02 -38.27
N TYR A 706 12.02 19.84 -37.47
CA TYR A 706 12.16 19.68 -36.04
C TYR A 706 11.80 20.95 -35.27
N ASP A 707 10.75 20.89 -34.44
CA ASP A 707 10.47 21.92 -33.45
C ASP A 707 11.08 21.51 -32.10
N VAL A 708 11.97 22.36 -31.56
CA VAL A 708 12.63 22.08 -30.27
C VAL A 708 12.36 23.19 -29.27
N THR A 709 11.89 22.84 -28.08
CA THR A 709 11.70 23.79 -26.98
C THR A 709 12.25 23.26 -25.65
N GLN A 710 12.59 24.16 -24.74
CA GLN A 710 12.99 23.84 -23.37
C GLN A 710 12.14 24.54 -22.32
N TYR A 711 11.83 23.82 -21.25
CA TYR A 711 11.14 24.36 -20.08
C TYR A 711 11.62 23.68 -18.79
N GLY A 712 11.46 24.37 -17.68
CA GLY A 712 11.80 23.90 -16.33
C GLY A 712 10.62 24.03 -15.38
N PHE A 713 10.83 23.59 -14.14
CA PHE A 713 9.84 23.66 -13.07
C PHE A 713 10.40 24.37 -11.84
N LYS A 714 9.53 25.00 -11.06
CA LYS A 714 9.91 25.57 -9.76
C LYS A 714 9.70 24.56 -8.65
N TYR A 715 10.61 24.59 -7.68
CA TYR A 715 10.51 23.79 -6.46
C TYR A 715 9.87 24.61 -5.34
N HIS A 716 8.75 24.14 -4.81
CA HIS A 716 8.04 24.79 -3.70
C HIS A 716 7.00 23.86 -3.07
N ALA A 717 6.55 24.20 -1.86
CA ALA A 717 5.55 23.41 -1.13
C ALA A 717 4.17 23.32 -1.78
N LYS A 718 3.78 24.28 -2.62
CA LYS A 718 2.46 24.27 -3.27
C LYS A 718 2.33 23.07 -4.22
N TYR A 719 1.08 22.71 -4.51
CA TYR A 719 0.76 21.59 -5.37
C TYR A 719 1.14 21.86 -6.83
N GLY A 720 2.01 21.02 -7.41
CA GLY A 720 2.43 21.11 -8.81
C GLY A 720 3.29 22.32 -9.12
N SER A 721 3.73 22.46 -10.37
CA SER A 721 4.34 23.69 -10.90
C SER A 721 3.93 23.85 -12.36
N PRO A 722 3.64 25.07 -12.82
CA PRO A 722 3.60 25.35 -14.26
C PRO A 722 5.00 25.19 -14.88
N GLU A 723 5.03 25.13 -16.20
CA GLU A 723 6.24 25.14 -17.03
C GLU A 723 6.83 26.57 -17.07
N PHE A 724 8.15 26.70 -16.98
CA PHE A 724 8.86 27.98 -17.07
C PHE A 724 9.90 27.95 -18.18
N ASP A 725 9.99 29.03 -18.94
CA ASP A 725 11.05 29.21 -19.95
C ASP A 725 12.40 29.62 -19.31
N HIS A 726 13.42 29.87 -20.13
CA HIS A 726 14.76 30.29 -19.69
C HIS A 726 14.79 31.63 -18.95
N ASP A 727 13.81 32.50 -19.19
CA ASP A 727 13.70 33.84 -18.58
C ASP A 727 12.77 33.80 -17.35
N GLY A 728 12.24 32.63 -16.99
CA GLY A 728 11.37 32.43 -15.84
C GLY A 728 9.93 32.87 -16.05
N LYS A 729 9.49 33.01 -17.31
CA LYS A 729 8.09 33.29 -17.66
C LYS A 729 7.25 32.03 -17.46
N GLU A 730 6.14 32.18 -16.75
CA GLU A 730 5.21 31.09 -16.45
C GLU A 730 4.40 30.66 -17.69
N ASN A 731 4.10 29.36 -17.78
CA ASN A 731 3.33 28.73 -18.85
C ASN A 731 3.97 28.97 -20.24
N ALA A 732 5.30 28.98 -20.28
CA ALA A 732 6.10 29.22 -21.48
C ALA A 732 7.23 28.21 -21.60
N ALA A 733 7.76 28.09 -22.82
CA ALA A 733 8.95 27.32 -23.14
C ALA A 733 9.86 28.15 -24.07
N THR A 734 11.17 28.01 -23.94
CA THR A 734 12.14 28.66 -24.81
C THR A 734 12.31 27.88 -26.09
N LEU A 735 12.19 28.53 -27.24
CA LEU A 735 12.53 27.93 -28.53
C LEU A 735 14.04 27.68 -28.60
N ILE A 736 14.43 26.45 -28.96
CA ILE A 736 15.81 26.05 -29.17
C ILE A 736 16.04 25.94 -30.68
N LYS A 737 17.06 26.64 -31.17
CA LYS A 737 17.32 26.69 -32.61
C LYS A 737 17.99 25.41 -33.08
N VAL A 738 17.40 24.76 -34.08
CA VAL A 738 18.01 23.64 -34.80
C VAL A 738 18.92 24.23 -35.89
N THR A 739 20.22 24.06 -35.73
CA THR A 739 21.22 24.65 -36.66
C THR A 739 21.69 23.67 -37.73
N GLY A 740 21.37 22.38 -37.57
CA GLY A 740 21.66 21.37 -38.57
C GLY A 740 21.06 20.02 -38.21
N ALA A 741 20.71 19.25 -39.23
CA ALA A 741 20.31 17.85 -39.12
C ALA A 741 21.15 17.04 -40.12
N THR A 742 21.77 15.95 -39.69
CA THR A 742 22.61 15.10 -40.55
C THR A 742 22.19 13.66 -40.44
N VAL A 743 21.80 13.08 -41.58
CA VAL A 743 21.35 11.69 -41.70
C VAL A 743 22.57 10.77 -41.88
N SER A 744 22.62 9.65 -41.17
CA SER A 744 23.67 8.64 -41.32
C SER A 744 23.57 7.90 -42.67
N PRO A 745 24.65 7.25 -43.14
CA PRO A 745 24.62 6.51 -44.40
C PRO A 745 23.56 5.39 -44.48
N ASP A 746 23.30 4.71 -43.37
CA ASP A 746 22.25 3.68 -43.24
C ASP A 746 20.83 4.26 -43.09
N LYS A 747 20.73 5.59 -42.98
CA LYS A 747 19.49 6.36 -42.76
C LYS A 747 18.74 5.96 -41.48
N LEU A 748 19.41 5.29 -40.54
CA LEU A 748 18.81 4.91 -39.27
C LEU A 748 19.11 5.93 -38.17
N LYS A 749 19.96 6.92 -38.42
CA LYS A 749 20.30 7.94 -37.44
C LYS A 749 20.20 9.34 -38.01
N VAL A 750 19.82 10.27 -37.14
CA VAL A 750 19.89 11.71 -37.39
C VAL A 750 20.64 12.37 -36.24
N ARG A 751 21.72 13.10 -36.55
CA ARG A 751 22.36 14.02 -35.61
C ARG A 751 21.71 15.39 -35.73
N LEU A 752 21.07 15.85 -34.66
CA LEU A 752 20.54 17.20 -34.51
C LEU A 752 21.55 18.08 -33.79
N LYS A 753 21.83 19.26 -34.37
CA LYS A 753 22.62 20.31 -33.73
C LYS A 753 21.70 21.40 -33.18
N LEU A 754 21.82 21.67 -31.89
CA LEU A 754 20.99 22.60 -31.14
C LEU A 754 21.83 23.76 -30.60
N GLU A 755 21.30 24.97 -30.74
CA GLU A 755 21.91 26.20 -30.22
C GLU A 755 21.00 26.81 -29.14
N GLY A 756 21.58 27.22 -28.01
CA GLY A 756 20.89 27.93 -26.93
C GLY A 756 20.23 27.05 -25.86
N TRP A 757 20.36 25.72 -25.94
CA TRP A 757 19.86 24.79 -24.92
C TRP A 757 20.69 24.79 -23.62
N LYS A 758 20.06 24.45 -22.50
CA LYS A 758 20.65 24.43 -21.15
C LYS A 758 20.36 23.11 -20.42
N THR A 759 21.28 22.68 -19.56
CA THR A 759 21.05 21.58 -18.60
C THR A 759 20.10 22.01 -17.48
N GLY A 760 19.42 21.05 -16.85
CA GLY A 760 18.39 21.28 -15.83
C GLY A 760 16.99 21.54 -16.40
N TYR A 761 16.81 21.38 -17.71
CA TYR A 761 15.56 21.62 -18.44
C TYR A 761 15.07 20.34 -19.13
N VAL A 762 13.76 20.27 -19.33
CA VAL A 762 13.13 19.29 -20.22
C VAL A 762 13.16 19.83 -21.63
N THR A 763 13.70 19.06 -22.56
CA THR A 763 13.77 19.39 -23.99
C THR A 763 12.69 18.61 -24.73
N MET A 764 11.68 19.32 -25.23
CA MET A 764 10.68 18.74 -26.12
C MET A 764 11.18 18.81 -27.54
N VAL A 765 11.13 17.70 -28.27
CA VAL A 765 11.46 17.64 -29.70
C VAL A 765 10.25 17.07 -30.43
N ARG A 766 9.76 17.79 -31.43
CA ARG A 766 8.74 17.30 -32.38
C ARG A 766 9.39 17.11 -33.73
N SER A 767 9.19 15.94 -34.33
CA SER A 767 9.75 15.56 -35.64
C SER A 767 8.60 15.40 -36.66
N LEU A 768 7.80 16.46 -36.84
CA LEU A 768 6.48 16.39 -37.50
C LEU A 768 6.57 15.98 -38.98
N ASP A 769 7.60 16.45 -39.68
CA ASP A 769 7.78 16.22 -41.11
C ASP A 769 8.69 15.03 -41.44
N VAL A 770 9.25 14.38 -40.40
CA VAL A 770 10.11 13.21 -40.57
C VAL A 770 9.28 11.99 -40.99
N LYS A 771 9.67 11.39 -42.11
CA LYS A 771 9.04 10.21 -42.71
C LYS A 771 10.05 9.08 -42.91
N ASN A 772 9.57 7.85 -43.03
CA ASN A 772 10.40 6.74 -43.50
C ASN A 772 10.49 6.73 -45.03
N ALA A 773 11.30 5.82 -45.58
CA ALA A 773 11.44 5.64 -47.02
C ALA A 773 10.11 5.29 -47.75
N ALA A 774 9.10 4.78 -47.04
CA ALA A 774 7.77 4.48 -47.57
C ALA A 774 6.79 5.67 -47.49
N GLY A 775 7.23 6.82 -46.95
CA GLY A 775 6.41 8.01 -46.76
C GLY A 775 5.50 7.99 -45.54
N GLU A 776 5.67 7.02 -44.63
CA GLU A 776 4.93 6.92 -43.37
C GLU A 776 5.51 7.90 -42.34
N SER A 777 4.64 8.60 -41.62
CA SER A 777 5.02 9.45 -40.48
C SER A 777 5.34 8.63 -39.23
N LEU A 778 6.07 9.25 -38.29
CA LEU A 778 6.32 8.66 -36.97
C LEU A 778 5.01 8.33 -36.26
N VAL A 779 4.94 7.16 -35.63
CA VAL A 779 3.78 6.79 -34.79
C VAL A 779 3.68 7.72 -33.58
N ASN A 780 4.83 8.07 -32.99
CA ASN A 780 4.97 9.06 -31.93
C ASN A 780 6.01 10.09 -32.39
N ASP A 781 5.55 11.24 -32.86
CA ASP A 781 6.37 12.32 -33.43
C ASP A 781 7.06 13.21 -32.38
N THR A 782 6.68 13.06 -31.11
CA THR A 782 7.10 13.95 -30.03
C THR A 782 7.71 13.16 -28.88
N PHE A 783 8.85 13.63 -28.37
CA PHE A 783 9.44 13.15 -27.13
C PHE A 783 9.87 14.29 -26.22
N TRP A 784 10.07 13.95 -24.95
CA TRP A 784 10.59 14.86 -23.94
C TRP A 784 11.82 14.26 -23.29
N TYR A 785 12.95 14.93 -23.44
CA TYR A 785 14.22 14.52 -22.88
C TYR A 785 14.57 15.36 -21.65
N SER A 786 14.86 14.73 -20.52
CA SER A 786 15.31 15.44 -19.31
C SER A 786 16.83 15.61 -19.34
N LEU A 787 17.32 16.82 -19.65
CA LEU A 787 18.74 17.06 -19.84
C LEU A 787 19.40 17.49 -18.54
N ASN A 788 19.92 16.54 -17.77
CA ASN A 788 20.61 16.84 -16.50
C ASN A 788 22.07 17.22 -16.70
N GLN A 789 22.76 16.52 -17.61
CA GLN A 789 24.18 16.65 -17.89
C GLN A 789 24.49 16.57 -19.39
N LEU A 790 25.56 17.25 -19.79
CA LEU A 790 26.17 17.07 -21.10
C LEU A 790 27.31 16.03 -20.99
N PRO A 791 27.50 15.17 -22.01
CA PRO A 791 28.65 14.27 -22.05
C PRO A 791 29.97 15.06 -22.01
N LYS A 792 30.98 14.51 -21.32
CA LYS A 792 32.36 15.03 -21.38
C LYS A 792 32.87 14.92 -22.82
N SER A 793 33.75 15.84 -23.23
CA SER A 793 34.56 15.61 -24.44
C SER A 793 35.31 14.30 -24.28
N ALA A 794 35.32 13.46 -25.33
CA ALA A 794 36.34 12.44 -25.45
C ALA A 794 37.69 13.12 -25.18
N THR A 795 38.44 12.64 -24.20
CA THR A 795 39.81 13.09 -24.02
C THR A 795 40.54 12.75 -25.32
N PRO A 796 41.18 13.72 -25.99
CA PRO A 796 41.81 13.50 -27.29
C PRO A 796 42.79 12.32 -27.29
#